data_AF-A0A4Q4DHE9-F1
#
_entry.id   AF-A0A4Q4DHE9-F1
#
_cell.length_a   1.000
_cell.length_b   1.000
_cell.length_c   1.000
_cell.angle_alpha   90.00
_cell.angle_beta   90.00
_cell.angle_gamma   90.00
#
_symmetry.space_group_name_H-M   'P 1'
#
loop_
_entity.id
_entity.type
_entity.pdbx_description
1 polymer ?
#
loop_
_entity_poly.entity_id
_entity_poly.type
_entity_poly.pdbx_seq_one_letter_code
_entity_poly.pdbx_strand_id
1 'polypeptide(L)'
;MDNTGRTVIDVTDFGADPSGKADSAAAVDAAIHHAKTVGGPTTLHFPSGTYHIWPERTPKRELYVSNTVGSDQAFKTKNIGILVEDMRDVVVDGGGSTIVNHGFQTVFAAIRSSDVRFTNFSQTWVAPKTVDITVADAGVDSGQAYRIIDIPETYDYAVEGTSVRWNGERSPATGQPYWTGTNSFDYSQVHDPATNRTWRTSNPVFQNVTKITDLGGDRLRITYGDSTAPGDRGYVYQMREVTRDTPGALFWESSRVTVDHLRLGYLHGFGIVGQLSEDISIDSVTFKADRGSGRVTSGFADHIQMSGVKGTVRITNSVFDNPQDDPINIHGTYLQVTAAERQTLRLRYMHNETSGFPQFYPGDSIELVDKRTMLAAPGATAKVVSVTGPTGSGVPAGTDPDTYLRTMTVVLDQALPDAVLAAPGDYVAENTTYTPTVEITGNTFQAVPTRGILVTTRRPVRIENNRFDGMSMASIYISSDARSWYESGPVRDVTIRGNVFDRPASPVIFFDPTNQDFVAGQPVHRNILVEDNDFNLTGGTILSGRGVGGLTFRDNRVERYAKLRLTGPSRALRVGDTATVTTDAPPASHTSPLFTFDGSDDITLADNTYGSGFNKRVNTADMDVSEITVTGDGLALNADSISSAPVAVSYSSSRPRVATVDSKGVVKAVSGGTASITARATIGGVRVTSNPVKVLVTTTR
;
A
#
# COMPACT_ATOMS: atom_id res chain seq x y z
N MET A 1 26.50 16.24 2.09
CA MET A 1 25.64 17.24 2.76
C MET A 1 26.45 18.50 3.02
N ASP A 2 25.84 19.66 2.84
CA ASP A 2 26.47 20.94 3.22
C ASP A 2 26.14 21.23 4.68
N ASN A 3 27.15 21.11 5.56
CA ASN A 3 27.03 21.39 6.99
C ASN A 3 27.45 22.82 7.35
N THR A 4 27.62 23.70 6.37
CA THR A 4 28.02 25.10 6.61
C THR A 4 27.01 25.76 7.55
N GLY A 5 27.49 26.26 8.70
CA GLY A 5 26.67 26.92 9.71
C GLY A 5 25.86 25.99 10.62
N ARG A 6 26.11 24.67 10.57
CA ARG A 6 25.45 23.67 11.43
C ARG A 6 26.43 23.11 12.45
N THR A 7 25.99 22.88 13.68
CA THR A 7 26.76 22.08 14.64
C THR A 7 26.61 20.61 14.28
N VAL A 8 27.72 19.89 14.10
CA VAL A 8 27.71 18.45 13.82
C VAL A 8 27.92 17.70 15.13
N ILE A 9 27.01 16.77 15.43
CA ILE A 9 27.07 15.90 16.60
C ILE A 9 27.19 14.46 16.09
N ASP A 10 28.31 13.82 16.40
CA ASP A 10 28.53 12.43 16.04
C ASP A 10 27.90 11.52 17.10
N VAL A 11 27.04 10.58 16.68
CA VAL A 11 26.40 9.64 17.62
C VAL A 11 27.42 8.74 18.33
N THR A 12 28.60 8.54 17.76
CA THR A 12 29.65 7.71 18.35
C THR A 12 30.34 8.38 19.54
N ASP A 13 30.32 9.72 19.62
CA ASP A 13 30.77 10.48 20.81
C ASP A 13 29.90 10.18 22.05
N PHE A 14 28.69 9.65 21.84
CA PHE A 14 27.74 9.24 22.88
C PHE A 14 27.73 7.71 23.08
N GLY A 15 28.57 6.97 22.37
CA GLY A 15 28.73 5.52 22.51
C GLY A 15 27.87 4.68 21.58
N ALA A 16 27.30 5.25 20.51
CA ALA A 16 26.65 4.45 19.48
C ALA A 16 27.70 3.58 18.76
N ASP A 17 27.39 2.31 18.49
CA ASP A 17 28.35 1.34 17.98
C ASP A 17 28.16 1.09 16.48
N PRO A 18 29.01 1.64 15.60
CA PRO A 18 28.93 1.43 14.16
C PRO A 18 29.34 0.01 13.72
N SER A 19 29.91 -0.80 14.62
CA SER A 19 30.28 -2.19 14.30
C SER A 19 29.10 -3.16 14.36
N GLY A 20 27.96 -2.71 14.91
CA GLY A 20 26.74 -3.49 15.05
C GLY A 20 26.79 -4.58 16.12
N LYS A 21 27.72 -4.50 17.08
CA LYS A 21 27.85 -5.50 18.14
C LYS A 21 27.05 -5.15 19.39
N ALA A 22 26.83 -3.86 19.64
CA ALA A 22 26.12 -3.35 20.80
C ALA A 22 24.87 -2.54 20.42
N ASP A 23 23.90 -2.52 21.34
CA ASP A 23 22.71 -1.67 21.22
C ASP A 23 23.09 -0.18 21.28
N SER A 24 22.66 0.56 20.27
CA SER A 24 22.93 1.99 20.10
C SER A 24 21.77 2.88 20.56
N ALA A 25 20.62 2.33 20.96
CA ALA A 25 19.41 3.11 21.27
C ALA A 25 19.64 4.22 22.30
N ALA A 26 20.25 3.89 23.45
CA ALA A 26 20.51 4.86 24.51
C ALA A 26 21.52 5.96 24.11
N ALA A 27 22.52 5.60 23.30
CA ALA A 27 23.54 6.55 22.83
C ALA A 27 22.96 7.53 21.80
N VAL A 28 22.13 7.03 20.88
CA VAL A 28 21.41 7.85 19.91
C VAL A 28 20.46 8.83 20.62
N ASP A 29 19.70 8.35 21.62
CA ASP A 29 18.83 9.21 22.42
C ASP A 29 19.64 10.30 23.17
N ALA A 30 20.78 9.94 23.75
CA ALA A 30 21.66 10.90 24.43
C ALA A 30 22.23 11.97 23.47
N ALA A 31 22.63 11.57 22.26
CA ALA A 31 23.12 12.48 21.23
C ALA A 31 22.02 13.46 20.77
N ILE A 32 20.77 13.00 20.62
CA ILE A 32 19.63 13.86 20.29
C ILE A 32 19.31 14.83 21.44
N HIS A 33 19.33 14.36 22.69
CA HIS A 33 19.16 15.25 23.84
C HIS A 33 20.25 16.33 23.89
N HIS A 34 21.50 15.98 23.57
CA HIS A 34 22.57 16.96 23.45
C HIS A 34 22.32 17.93 22.29
N ALA A 35 21.89 17.45 21.12
CA ALA A 35 21.51 18.29 19.99
C ALA A 35 20.46 19.35 20.36
N LYS A 36 19.52 19.00 21.24
CA LYS A 36 18.51 19.93 21.75
C LYS A 36 19.09 21.04 22.64
N THR A 37 20.23 20.82 23.30
CA THR A 37 20.85 21.83 24.19
C THR A 37 21.86 22.74 23.50
N VAL A 38 22.42 22.33 22.35
CA VAL A 38 23.42 23.13 21.62
C VAL A 38 22.87 24.47 21.13
N GLY A 39 21.59 24.53 20.77
CA GLY A 39 20.93 25.73 20.26
C GLY A 39 21.37 26.08 18.82
N GLY A 40 20.39 26.18 17.92
CA GLY A 40 20.62 26.48 16.50
C GLY A 40 20.68 25.24 15.59
N PRO A 41 20.95 25.44 14.29
CA PRO A 41 20.93 24.36 13.29
C PRO A 41 21.91 23.24 13.62
N THR A 42 21.43 22.00 13.61
CA THR A 42 22.22 20.84 14.04
C THR A 42 22.14 19.69 13.05
N THR A 43 23.25 18.99 12.85
CA THR A 43 23.33 17.72 12.13
C THR A 43 23.73 16.62 13.10
N LEU A 44 22.83 15.68 13.35
CA LEU A 44 23.13 14.41 14.00
C LEU A 44 23.69 13.45 12.95
N HIS A 45 24.99 13.15 13.03
CA HIS A 45 25.71 12.35 12.05
C HIS A 45 25.95 10.95 12.58
N PHE A 46 25.60 9.95 11.76
CA PHE A 46 25.94 8.55 11.94
C PHE A 46 27.11 8.21 11.01
N PRO A 47 28.35 8.07 11.52
CA PRO A 47 29.44 7.50 10.74
C PRO A 47 29.05 6.19 10.08
N SER A 48 29.46 5.98 8.82
CA SER A 48 29.10 4.78 8.07
C SER A 48 29.36 3.51 8.88
N GLY A 49 28.30 2.74 9.10
CA GLY A 49 28.36 1.51 9.88
C GLY A 49 27.01 0.80 9.95
N THR A 50 26.92 -0.19 10.84
CA THR A 50 25.68 -0.88 11.19
C THR A 50 25.35 -0.55 12.63
N TYR A 51 24.15 -0.01 12.88
CA TYR A 51 23.70 0.36 14.21
C TYR A 51 22.46 -0.45 14.56
N HIS A 52 22.56 -1.24 15.62
CA HIS A 52 21.43 -1.99 16.13
C HIS A 52 20.68 -1.17 17.19
N ILE A 53 19.35 -1.15 17.11
CA ILE A 53 18.48 -0.38 18.02
C ILE A 53 17.44 -1.32 18.62
N TRP A 54 17.51 -1.55 19.94
CA TRP A 54 16.53 -2.33 20.69
C TRP A 54 15.49 -1.45 21.41
N PRO A 55 14.20 -1.84 21.40
CA PRO A 55 13.11 -1.00 21.89
C PRO A 55 13.22 -0.69 23.40
N GLU A 56 13.84 -1.57 24.19
CA GLU A 56 13.91 -1.44 25.65
C GLU A 56 14.56 -0.13 26.09
N ARG A 57 15.58 0.32 25.36
CA ARG A 57 16.35 1.54 25.67
C ARG A 57 16.02 2.73 24.77
N THR A 58 14.97 2.62 23.96
CA THR A 58 14.43 3.77 23.21
C THR A 58 13.58 4.67 24.09
N PRO A 59 13.45 5.97 23.74
CA PRO A 59 12.44 6.84 24.32
C PRO A 59 11.03 6.28 24.08
N LYS A 60 10.19 6.44 25.12
CA LYS A 60 8.80 5.95 25.14
C LYS A 60 7.85 7.13 25.21
N ARG A 61 6.80 7.11 24.39
CA ARG A 61 5.74 8.13 24.40
C ARG A 61 4.37 7.47 24.40
N GLU A 62 3.45 8.02 25.19
CA GLU A 62 2.04 7.68 25.05
C GLU A 62 1.49 8.46 23.84
N LEU A 63 1.11 7.74 22.78
CA LEU A 63 0.69 8.32 21.50
C LEU A 63 -0.49 7.54 20.91
N TYR A 64 -1.42 8.29 20.31
CA TYR A 64 -2.53 7.78 19.52
C TYR A 64 -2.35 8.22 18.06
N VAL A 65 -2.35 7.24 17.15
CA VAL A 65 -1.94 7.43 15.75
C VAL A 65 -3.06 6.98 14.84
N SER A 66 -3.40 7.78 13.83
CA SER A 66 -4.43 7.47 12.83
C SER A 66 -4.18 6.12 12.17
N ASN A 67 -5.26 5.36 11.92
CA ASN A 67 -5.25 4.08 11.19
C ASN A 67 -4.39 2.97 11.86
N THR A 68 -4.19 3.06 13.18
CA THR A 68 -3.46 2.05 13.97
C THR A 68 -4.42 1.24 14.84
N VAL A 69 -4.37 1.39 16.16
CA VAL A 69 -5.21 0.66 17.15
C VAL A 69 -6.26 1.54 17.82
N GLY A 70 -6.38 2.80 17.40
CA GLY A 70 -7.32 3.77 17.96
C GLY A 70 -7.26 3.90 19.48
N SER A 71 -8.35 3.54 20.16
CA SER A 71 -8.51 3.71 21.62
C SER A 71 -7.96 2.54 22.45
N ASP A 72 -7.35 1.52 21.84
CA ASP A 72 -6.80 0.39 22.58
C ASP A 72 -5.61 0.82 23.46
N GLN A 73 -5.80 0.73 24.77
CA GLN A 73 -4.82 1.14 25.76
C GLN A 73 -3.63 0.18 25.85
N ALA A 74 -3.73 -1.06 25.35
CA ALA A 74 -2.64 -2.02 25.37
C ALA A 74 -1.43 -1.54 24.54
N PHE A 75 -1.67 -0.74 23.51
CA PHE A 75 -0.65 -0.28 22.57
C PHE A 75 -0.33 1.21 22.67
N LYS A 76 -0.83 1.91 23.68
CA LYS A 76 -0.68 3.37 23.79
C LYS A 76 0.78 3.85 23.87
N THR A 77 1.68 3.01 24.40
CA THR A 77 3.11 3.33 24.51
C THR A 77 3.85 2.96 23.24
N LYS A 78 4.48 3.95 22.59
CA LYS A 78 5.32 3.76 21.41
C LYS A 78 6.80 3.86 21.79
N ASN A 79 7.57 2.85 21.39
CA ASN A 79 9.03 2.84 21.43
C ASN A 79 9.54 3.52 20.15
N ILE A 80 10.45 4.49 20.24
CA ILE A 80 10.87 5.28 19.07
C ILE A 80 12.39 5.28 18.95
N GLY A 81 12.93 4.65 17.90
CA GLY A 81 14.37 4.48 17.71
C GLY A 81 15.15 5.80 17.60
N ILE A 82 14.68 6.71 16.73
CA ILE A 82 15.26 8.04 16.53
C ILE A 82 14.15 9.09 16.71
N LEU A 83 14.14 9.80 17.84
CA LEU A 83 13.08 10.75 18.18
C LEU A 83 13.56 12.20 18.16
N VAL A 84 13.17 12.98 17.14
CA VAL A 84 13.34 14.44 17.12
C VAL A 84 12.08 15.08 17.70
N GLU A 85 12.16 15.63 18.92
CA GLU A 85 10.99 16.16 19.64
C GLU A 85 11.22 17.56 20.22
N ASP A 86 10.30 18.48 19.91
CA ASP A 86 10.38 19.92 20.21
C ASP A 86 11.70 20.56 19.75
N MET A 87 12.11 20.27 18.51
CA MET A 87 13.35 20.79 17.92
C MET A 87 13.09 21.57 16.64
N ARG A 88 14.07 22.39 16.25
CA ARG A 88 14.04 23.15 15.00
C ARG A 88 15.36 23.03 14.26
N ASP A 89 15.29 22.89 12.95
CA ASP A 89 16.44 22.84 12.05
C ASP A 89 17.42 21.70 12.40
N VAL A 90 16.90 20.47 12.30
CA VAL A 90 17.62 19.24 12.64
C VAL A 90 17.75 18.35 11.42
N VAL A 91 18.97 17.92 11.17
CA VAL A 91 19.29 16.97 10.13
C VAL A 91 19.79 15.69 10.78
N VAL A 92 19.15 14.57 10.51
CA VAL A 92 19.63 13.23 10.85
C VAL A 92 20.27 12.66 9.58
N ASP A 93 21.60 12.69 9.51
CA ASP A 93 22.39 12.18 8.39
C ASP A 93 22.95 10.81 8.76
N GLY A 94 22.45 9.79 8.08
CA GLY A 94 22.84 8.41 8.28
C GLY A 94 24.25 8.05 7.81
N GLY A 95 24.94 8.91 7.05
CA GLY A 95 26.30 8.64 6.57
C GLY A 95 26.44 7.38 5.69
N GLY A 96 25.34 6.92 5.08
CA GLY A 96 25.28 5.66 4.32
C GLY A 96 25.14 4.40 5.19
N SER A 97 24.83 4.57 6.48
CA SER A 97 24.73 3.48 7.46
C SER A 97 23.53 2.57 7.24
N THR A 98 23.56 1.40 7.89
CA THR A 98 22.40 0.52 8.05
C THR A 98 21.90 0.59 9.49
N ILE A 99 20.64 0.96 9.68
CA ILE A 99 19.94 0.86 10.95
C ILE A 99 19.23 -0.48 11.01
N VAL A 100 19.54 -1.28 12.02
CA VAL A 100 18.94 -2.61 12.25
C VAL A 100 18.00 -2.49 13.45
N ASN A 101 16.70 -2.53 13.19
CA ASN A 101 15.70 -2.48 14.26
C ASN A 101 15.34 -3.87 14.78
N HIS A 102 15.08 -3.93 16.08
CA HIS A 102 14.68 -5.12 16.82
C HIS A 102 13.28 -4.96 17.43
N GLY A 103 12.60 -6.07 17.72
CA GLY A 103 11.32 -6.06 18.44
C GLY A 103 10.26 -5.15 17.80
N PHE A 104 9.47 -4.44 18.63
CA PHE A 104 8.39 -3.55 18.19
C PHE A 104 8.70 -2.09 18.51
N GLN A 105 8.88 -1.29 17.47
CA GLN A 105 9.20 0.14 17.59
C GLN A 105 8.89 0.91 16.30
N THR A 106 8.74 2.21 16.44
CA THR A 106 8.85 3.19 15.36
C THR A 106 10.33 3.41 15.05
N VAL A 107 10.73 3.40 13.78
CA VAL A 107 12.12 3.62 13.35
C VAL A 107 12.56 5.04 13.70
N PHE A 108 11.81 6.03 13.23
CA PHE A 108 12.10 7.44 13.49
C PHE A 108 10.82 8.29 13.59
N ALA A 109 10.88 9.39 14.33
CA ALA A 109 9.77 10.32 14.44
C ALA A 109 10.23 11.78 14.56
N ALA A 110 9.40 12.69 14.05
CA ALA A 110 9.45 14.12 14.33
C ALA A 110 8.16 14.52 15.03
N ILE A 111 8.26 15.04 16.25
CA ILE A 111 7.11 15.44 17.07
C ILE A 111 7.27 16.90 17.48
N ARG A 112 6.23 17.72 17.23
CA ARG A 112 6.23 19.16 17.54
C ARG A 112 7.50 19.89 17.10
N SER A 113 8.01 19.52 15.93
CA SER A 113 9.31 19.97 15.42
C SER A 113 9.17 20.67 14.08
N SER A 114 10.18 21.43 13.68
CA SER A 114 10.17 22.14 12.40
C SER A 114 11.52 22.09 11.69
N ASP A 115 11.51 22.08 10.35
CA ASP A 115 12.73 22.02 9.54
C ASP A 115 13.56 20.75 9.88
N VAL A 116 12.95 19.57 9.73
CA VAL A 116 13.56 18.28 10.07
C VAL A 116 13.85 17.49 8.81
N ARG A 117 15.06 16.93 8.68
CA ARG A 117 15.43 16.05 7.56
C ARG A 117 16.01 14.73 8.05
N PHE A 118 15.46 13.61 7.60
CA PHE A 118 16.05 12.28 7.75
C PHE A 118 16.63 11.85 6.40
N THR A 119 17.92 11.53 6.34
CA THR A 119 18.56 11.22 5.05
C THR A 119 19.71 10.23 5.16
N ASN A 120 20.02 9.58 4.04
CA ASN A 120 21.26 8.84 3.81
C ASN A 120 21.49 7.64 4.75
N PHE A 121 20.46 6.82 4.98
CA PHE A 121 20.62 5.51 5.61
C PHE A 121 19.70 4.46 4.98
N SER A 122 20.08 3.20 5.17
CA SER A 122 19.18 2.07 4.96
C SER A 122 18.68 1.53 6.30
N GLN A 123 17.58 0.79 6.25
CA GLN A 123 16.95 0.19 7.41
C GLN A 123 16.56 -1.26 7.11
N THR A 124 16.77 -2.14 8.09
CA THR A 124 16.30 -3.53 8.08
C THR A 124 15.80 -3.96 9.46
N TRP A 125 15.13 -5.12 9.52
CA TRP A 125 14.56 -5.68 10.75
C TRP A 125 15.13 -7.06 11.02
N VAL A 126 15.48 -7.37 12.27
CA VAL A 126 16.04 -8.69 12.61
C VAL A 126 15.03 -9.81 12.52
N ALA A 127 13.83 -9.63 13.07
CA ALA A 127 12.75 -10.63 13.01
C ALA A 127 11.36 -9.97 12.96
N PRO A 128 10.94 -9.52 11.77
CA PRO A 128 9.69 -8.79 11.62
C PRO A 128 8.47 -9.69 11.75
N LYS A 129 7.39 -9.20 12.37
CA LYS A 129 6.10 -9.93 12.55
C LYS A 129 5.29 -10.06 11.25
N THR A 130 5.93 -10.46 10.17
CA THR A 130 5.33 -10.89 8.92
C THR A 130 6.23 -11.96 8.35
N VAL A 131 5.74 -13.20 8.30
CA VAL A 131 6.51 -14.38 7.90
C VAL A 131 6.29 -14.63 6.41
N ASP A 132 7.39 -14.67 5.67
CA ASP A 132 7.39 -14.98 4.24
C ASP A 132 7.95 -16.40 4.05
N ILE A 133 7.15 -17.35 3.56
CA ILE A 133 7.61 -18.74 3.28
C ILE A 133 7.56 -19.04 1.80
N THR A 134 8.59 -19.68 1.27
CA THR A 134 8.65 -20.05 -0.16
C THR A 134 8.30 -21.51 -0.36
N VAL A 135 7.36 -21.83 -1.27
CA VAL A 135 7.11 -23.23 -1.68
C VAL A 135 8.21 -23.68 -2.63
N ALA A 136 9.28 -24.26 -2.09
CA ALA A 136 10.45 -24.71 -2.84
C ALA A 136 10.12 -25.89 -3.78
N ASP A 137 9.28 -26.80 -3.30
CA ASP A 137 8.83 -27.97 -4.05
C ASP A 137 7.41 -28.39 -3.66
N ALA A 138 6.73 -29.10 -4.56
CA ALA A 138 5.40 -29.62 -4.32
C ALA A 138 5.12 -30.84 -5.21
N GLY A 139 4.34 -31.80 -4.71
CA GLY A 139 4.03 -33.00 -5.47
C GLY A 139 3.08 -33.94 -4.75
N VAL A 140 3.08 -35.20 -5.19
CA VAL A 140 2.38 -36.31 -4.54
C VAL A 140 3.41 -37.40 -4.25
N ASP A 141 3.37 -37.92 -3.03
CA ASP A 141 4.17 -39.04 -2.58
C ASP A 141 3.26 -40.04 -1.87
N SER A 142 3.30 -41.30 -2.30
CA SER A 142 2.49 -42.38 -1.71
C SER A 142 0.99 -42.06 -1.62
N GLY A 143 0.47 -41.34 -2.62
CA GLY A 143 -0.94 -40.93 -2.70
C GLY A 143 -1.31 -39.69 -1.89
N GLN A 144 -0.35 -39.07 -1.18
CA GLN A 144 -0.55 -37.85 -0.41
C GLN A 144 0.19 -36.67 -1.07
N ALA A 145 -0.52 -35.56 -1.21
CA ALA A 145 0.06 -34.30 -1.62
C ALA A 145 1.07 -33.80 -0.57
N TYR A 146 2.10 -33.09 -1.02
CA TYR A 146 3.04 -32.41 -0.14
C TYR A 146 3.50 -31.07 -0.70
N ARG A 147 3.96 -30.20 0.19
CA ARG A 147 4.81 -29.03 -0.10
C ARG A 147 6.09 -29.15 0.71
N ILE A 148 7.20 -28.70 0.14
CA ILE A 148 8.42 -28.35 0.89
C ILE A 148 8.50 -26.84 0.90
N ILE A 149 8.54 -26.25 2.09
CA ILE A 149 8.70 -24.82 2.28
C ILE A 149 10.11 -24.49 2.75
N ASP A 150 10.66 -23.39 2.24
CA ASP A 150 11.87 -22.76 2.74
C ASP A 150 11.45 -21.56 3.61
N ILE A 151 12.06 -21.44 4.79
CA ILE A 151 11.79 -20.41 5.79
C ILE A 151 13.01 -19.47 5.85
N PRO A 152 12.82 -18.14 5.86
CA PRO A 152 13.92 -17.20 6.07
C PRO A 152 14.60 -17.43 7.42
N GLU A 153 15.94 -17.43 7.44
CA GLU A 153 16.80 -17.68 8.62
C GLU A 153 16.51 -16.74 9.81
N THR A 154 15.88 -15.60 9.55
CA THR A 154 15.43 -14.63 10.57
C THR A 154 14.39 -15.21 11.55
N TYR A 155 13.66 -16.27 11.19
CA TYR A 155 12.56 -16.81 11.99
C TYR A 155 12.95 -18.09 12.70
N ASP A 156 12.76 -18.10 14.02
CA ASP A 156 12.75 -19.34 14.80
C ASP A 156 11.38 -20.05 14.62
N TYR A 157 11.38 -21.38 14.56
CA TYR A 157 10.14 -22.16 14.48
C TYR A 157 10.18 -23.44 15.32
N ALA A 158 9.00 -23.97 15.63
CA ALA A 158 8.81 -25.28 16.24
C ALA A 158 7.66 -26.03 15.56
N VAL A 159 7.89 -27.30 15.21
CA VAL A 159 6.84 -28.18 14.70
C VAL A 159 6.06 -28.78 15.87
N GLU A 160 4.76 -28.52 15.90
CA GLU A 160 3.83 -28.94 16.95
C GLU A 160 2.72 -29.78 16.34
N GLY A 161 2.99 -31.07 16.15
CA GLY A 161 2.08 -32.02 15.50
C GLY A 161 1.86 -31.68 14.02
N THR A 162 0.68 -31.16 13.70
CA THR A 162 0.30 -30.72 12.35
C THR A 162 0.35 -29.19 12.17
N SER A 163 0.94 -28.48 13.14
CA SER A 163 1.10 -27.03 13.11
C SER A 163 2.55 -26.60 13.26
N VAL A 164 2.84 -25.35 12.90
CA VAL A 164 4.12 -24.69 13.12
C VAL A 164 3.88 -23.48 14.01
N ARG A 165 4.64 -23.40 15.10
CA ARG A 165 4.75 -22.17 15.89
C ARG A 165 5.97 -21.37 15.44
N TRP A 166 5.73 -20.15 15.02
CA TRP A 166 6.73 -19.13 14.69
C TRP A 166 7.11 -18.35 15.93
N ASN A 167 8.38 -17.98 16.04
CA ASN A 167 8.85 -17.06 17.06
C ASN A 167 9.71 -15.99 16.39
N GLY A 168 9.49 -14.74 16.78
CA GLY A 168 10.46 -13.68 16.51
C GLY A 168 11.70 -13.85 17.36
N GLU A 169 12.69 -12.98 17.13
CA GLU A 169 13.89 -12.91 17.97
C GLU A 169 13.55 -12.74 19.45
N ARG A 170 14.47 -13.18 20.31
CA ARG A 170 14.33 -13.05 21.75
C ARG A 170 14.79 -11.68 22.22
N SER A 171 13.96 -11.03 23.04
CA SER A 171 14.36 -9.81 23.74
C SER A 171 15.58 -10.09 24.63
N PRO A 172 16.66 -9.29 24.53
CA PRO A 172 17.82 -9.44 25.40
C PRO A 172 17.49 -9.10 26.87
N ALA A 173 16.41 -8.36 27.13
CA ALA A 173 16.01 -7.98 28.47
C ALA A 173 15.17 -9.06 29.18
N THR A 174 14.30 -9.77 28.44
CA THR A 174 13.36 -10.74 29.04
C THR A 174 13.67 -12.20 28.70
N GLY A 175 14.47 -12.46 27.67
CA GLY A 175 14.72 -13.80 27.12
C GLY A 175 13.54 -14.42 26.37
N GLN A 176 12.39 -13.73 26.31
CA GLN A 176 11.19 -14.17 25.59
C GLN A 176 11.19 -13.64 24.14
N PRO A 177 10.60 -14.38 23.19
CA PRO A 177 10.34 -13.85 21.84
C PRO A 177 9.53 -12.56 21.91
N TYR A 178 9.86 -11.55 21.09
CA TYR A 178 9.03 -10.35 20.96
C TYR A 178 7.62 -10.67 20.45
N TRP A 179 7.51 -11.73 19.65
CA TRP A 179 6.23 -12.23 19.18
C TRP A 179 6.29 -13.73 18.90
N THR A 180 5.12 -14.34 18.91
CA THR A 180 4.91 -15.72 18.49
C THR A 180 3.69 -15.76 17.60
N GLY A 181 3.56 -16.81 16.80
CA GLY A 181 2.39 -17.02 15.96
C GLY A 181 2.30 -18.46 15.50
N THR A 182 1.18 -18.82 14.87
CA THR A 182 0.94 -20.20 14.45
C THR A 182 0.44 -20.25 13.02
N ASN A 183 1.00 -21.17 12.22
CA ASN A 183 0.57 -21.46 10.85
C ASN A 183 0.44 -20.18 10.00
N SER A 184 -0.75 -19.93 9.41
CA SER A 184 -1.00 -18.82 8.48
C SER A 184 -1.26 -17.46 9.15
N PHE A 185 -1.30 -17.38 10.49
CA PHE A 185 -1.88 -16.23 11.20
C PHE A 185 -3.32 -15.91 10.73
N ASP A 186 -3.73 -14.64 10.82
CA ASP A 186 -5.07 -14.16 10.47
C ASP A 186 -5.16 -13.59 9.04
N TYR A 187 -4.02 -13.26 8.44
CA TYR A 187 -3.95 -12.53 7.18
C TYR A 187 -2.88 -13.07 6.25
N SER A 188 -3.21 -13.21 4.96
CA SER A 188 -2.27 -13.70 3.96
C SER A 188 -2.37 -13.05 2.58
N GLN A 189 -1.22 -12.96 1.93
CA GLN A 189 -1.07 -12.70 0.51
C GLN A 189 0.01 -13.59 -0.09
N VAL A 190 0.07 -13.67 -1.41
CA VAL A 190 1.06 -14.49 -2.11
C VAL A 190 1.77 -13.68 -3.18
N HIS A 191 3.08 -13.87 -3.29
CA HIS A 191 3.91 -13.29 -4.34
C HIS A 191 4.41 -14.39 -5.29
N ASP A 192 4.31 -14.13 -6.59
CA ASP A 192 4.98 -14.91 -7.64
C ASP A 192 6.23 -14.15 -8.12
N PRO A 193 7.45 -14.54 -7.69
CA PRO A 193 8.69 -13.95 -8.16
C PRO A 193 8.86 -14.00 -9.69
N ALA A 194 8.27 -15.01 -10.37
CA ALA A 194 8.41 -15.17 -11.80
C ALA A 194 7.61 -14.14 -12.61
N THR A 195 6.51 -13.61 -12.06
CA THR A 195 5.77 -12.49 -12.66
C THR A 195 6.02 -11.15 -11.97
N ASN A 196 6.67 -11.12 -10.81
CA ASN A 196 6.72 -9.96 -9.93
C ASN A 196 5.30 -9.43 -9.61
N ARG A 197 4.37 -10.34 -9.27
CA ARG A 197 3.00 -10.00 -8.88
C ARG A 197 2.70 -10.50 -7.48
N THR A 198 1.92 -9.72 -6.76
CA THR A 198 1.40 -10.08 -5.44
C THR A 198 -0.09 -9.87 -5.41
N TRP A 199 -0.85 -10.79 -4.83
CA TRP A 199 -2.29 -10.67 -4.68
C TRP A 199 -2.76 -11.26 -3.35
N ARG A 200 -3.90 -10.73 -2.86
CA ARG A 200 -4.57 -11.25 -1.66
C ARG A 200 -5.26 -12.57 -2.00
N THR A 201 -5.01 -13.59 -1.19
CA THR A 201 -5.62 -14.92 -1.33
C THR A 201 -5.50 -15.66 0.00
N SER A 202 -6.34 -16.69 0.20
CA SER A 202 -6.15 -17.62 1.31
C SER A 202 -4.81 -18.36 1.18
N ASN A 203 -4.24 -18.70 2.33
CA ASN A 203 -3.03 -19.51 2.40
C ASN A 203 -3.37 -21.01 2.56
N PRO A 204 -3.12 -21.85 1.54
CA PRO A 204 -3.40 -23.28 1.57
C PRO A 204 -2.30 -24.11 2.26
N VAL A 205 -1.15 -23.53 2.61
CA VAL A 205 0.03 -24.28 3.10
C VAL A 205 -0.29 -25.04 4.37
N PHE A 206 -1.09 -24.48 5.28
CA PHE A 206 -1.43 -25.06 6.58
C PHE A 206 -2.86 -25.60 6.68
N GLN A 207 -3.52 -25.86 5.54
CA GLN A 207 -4.86 -26.45 5.49
C GLN A 207 -4.79 -27.95 5.22
N ASN A 208 -5.68 -28.75 5.84
CA ASN A 208 -5.77 -30.21 5.66
C ASN A 208 -4.43 -30.96 5.89
N VAL A 209 -3.60 -30.46 6.81
CA VAL A 209 -2.28 -31.01 7.11
C VAL A 209 -2.42 -32.29 7.93
N THR A 210 -1.81 -33.38 7.46
CA THR A 210 -1.75 -34.67 8.18
C THR A 210 -0.43 -34.86 8.91
N LYS A 211 0.65 -34.24 8.44
CA LYS A 211 1.98 -34.29 9.06
C LYS A 211 2.85 -33.11 8.65
N ILE A 212 3.64 -32.60 9.59
CA ILE A 212 4.76 -31.70 9.31
C ILE A 212 6.05 -32.41 9.73
N THR A 213 7.07 -32.37 8.87
CA THR A 213 8.40 -32.92 9.17
C THR A 213 9.44 -31.83 8.99
N ASP A 214 10.22 -31.59 10.03
CA ASP A 214 11.41 -30.74 9.94
C ASP A 214 12.51 -31.46 9.17
N LEU A 215 12.95 -30.86 8.07
CA LEU A 215 14.02 -31.39 7.23
C LEU A 215 15.40 -30.83 7.63
N GLY A 216 15.44 -29.88 8.56
CA GLY A 216 16.63 -29.09 8.90
C GLY A 216 16.98 -28.04 7.85
N GLY A 217 17.83 -27.09 8.23
CA GLY A 217 18.27 -25.99 7.35
C GLY A 217 17.13 -25.08 6.91
N ASP A 218 16.22 -24.76 7.84
CA ASP A 218 15.05 -23.90 7.62
C ASP A 218 14.07 -24.41 6.57
N ARG A 219 13.87 -25.73 6.54
CA ARG A 219 12.98 -26.40 5.58
C ARG A 219 12.00 -27.32 6.28
N LEU A 220 10.73 -27.17 5.94
CA LEU A 220 9.65 -28.04 6.41
C LEU A 220 8.99 -28.77 5.25
N ARG A 221 8.72 -30.07 5.44
CA ARG A 221 7.80 -30.82 4.59
C ARG A 221 6.42 -30.84 5.21
N ILE A 222 5.44 -30.31 4.49
CA ILE A 222 4.03 -30.34 4.85
C ILE A 222 3.35 -31.44 4.02
N THR A 223 2.75 -32.42 4.67
CA THR A 223 1.98 -33.51 4.03
C THR A 223 0.50 -33.31 4.30
N TYR A 224 -0.32 -33.56 3.27
CA TYR A 224 -1.76 -33.30 3.29
C TYR A 224 -2.58 -34.59 3.25
N GLY A 225 -3.87 -34.47 3.57
CA GLY A 225 -4.86 -35.52 3.31
C GLY A 225 -5.26 -35.63 1.84
N ASP A 226 -4.99 -34.59 1.05
CA ASP A 226 -5.28 -34.53 -0.38
C ASP A 226 -4.35 -35.42 -1.20
N SER A 227 -4.81 -35.83 -2.40
CA SER A 227 -4.05 -36.66 -3.34
C SER A 227 -3.63 -35.92 -4.62
N THR A 228 -3.93 -34.63 -4.72
CA THR A 228 -3.62 -33.79 -5.89
C THR A 228 -2.38 -32.93 -5.62
N ALA A 229 -1.42 -32.93 -6.55
CA ALA A 229 -0.21 -32.12 -6.43
C ALA A 229 -0.54 -30.62 -6.36
N PRO A 230 0.01 -29.87 -5.39
CA PRO A 230 -0.13 -28.42 -5.34
C PRO A 230 0.52 -27.73 -6.56
N GLY A 231 -0.10 -26.66 -7.04
CA GLY A 231 0.30 -25.92 -8.25
C GLY A 231 1.07 -24.63 -7.99
N ASP A 232 1.55 -24.42 -6.77
CA ASP A 232 2.08 -23.15 -6.24
C ASP A 232 3.59 -23.17 -5.98
N ARG A 233 4.31 -24.12 -6.59
CA ARG A 233 5.78 -24.17 -6.51
C ARG A 233 6.40 -22.85 -6.99
N GLY A 234 7.29 -22.30 -6.18
CA GLY A 234 7.99 -21.02 -6.40
C GLY A 234 7.25 -19.81 -5.82
N TYR A 235 6.02 -19.97 -5.33
CA TYR A 235 5.28 -18.87 -4.71
C TYR A 235 5.78 -18.61 -3.28
N VAL A 236 5.72 -17.34 -2.88
CA VAL A 236 6.08 -16.87 -1.54
C VAL A 236 4.80 -16.44 -0.81
N TYR A 237 4.40 -17.20 0.20
CA TYR A 237 3.26 -16.86 1.05
C TYR A 237 3.71 -15.92 2.17
N GLN A 238 3.04 -14.79 2.30
CA GLN A 238 3.34 -13.74 3.26
C GLN A 238 2.21 -13.70 4.29
N MET A 239 2.53 -13.84 5.56
CA MET A 239 1.58 -14.15 6.63
C MET A 239 1.79 -13.25 7.84
N ARG A 240 0.72 -12.71 8.41
CA ARG A 240 0.79 -11.84 9.59
C ARG A 240 -0.52 -11.80 10.36
N GLU A 241 -0.45 -11.27 11.58
CA GLU A 241 -1.64 -10.76 12.29
C GLU A 241 -2.09 -9.41 11.69
N VAL A 242 -3.23 -8.93 12.15
CA VAL A 242 -3.83 -7.68 11.65
C VAL A 242 -3.57 -6.45 12.52
N THR A 243 -3.15 -6.62 13.78
CA THR A 243 -2.93 -5.49 14.70
C THR A 243 -1.76 -4.61 14.27
N ARG A 244 -2.05 -3.32 14.02
CA ARG A 244 -1.09 -2.28 13.64
C ARG A 244 -0.71 -1.45 14.88
N ASP A 245 0.09 -2.01 15.78
CA ASP A 245 0.35 -1.46 17.12
C ASP A 245 1.15 -0.14 17.16
N THR A 246 1.99 0.11 16.15
CA THR A 246 2.86 1.30 16.07
C THR A 246 3.01 1.77 14.62
N PRO A 247 3.21 3.07 14.34
CA PRO A 247 3.69 3.50 13.04
C PRO A 247 5.18 3.15 12.88
N GLY A 248 5.60 2.91 11.64
CA GLY A 248 6.98 2.66 11.25
C GLY A 248 7.80 3.95 11.26
N ALA A 249 7.18 5.08 10.90
CA ALA A 249 7.67 6.43 11.20
C ALA A 249 6.50 7.38 11.50
N LEU A 250 6.73 8.43 12.29
CA LEU A 250 5.66 9.37 12.69
C LEU A 250 6.10 10.82 12.59
N PHE A 251 5.30 11.64 11.91
CA PHE A 251 5.38 13.10 11.95
C PHE A 251 4.09 13.62 12.58
N TRP A 252 4.20 14.17 13.78
CA TRP A 252 3.05 14.64 14.53
C TRP A 252 3.26 16.09 14.95
N GLU A 253 2.28 16.95 14.64
CA GLU A 253 2.33 18.40 14.92
C GLU A 253 3.63 19.06 14.43
N SER A 254 4.19 18.56 13.33
CA SER A 254 5.49 18.99 12.82
C SER A 254 5.36 19.70 11.47
N SER A 255 6.33 20.55 11.13
CA SER A 255 6.32 21.31 9.87
C SER A 255 7.62 21.21 9.09
N ARG A 256 7.54 21.15 7.75
CA ARG A 256 8.71 21.07 6.85
C ARG A 256 9.60 19.88 7.20
N VAL A 257 9.00 18.69 7.12
CA VAL A 257 9.69 17.42 7.36
C VAL A 257 10.08 16.79 6.02
N THR A 258 11.36 16.46 5.86
CA THR A 258 11.91 15.82 4.67
C THR A 258 12.44 14.43 5.01
N VAL A 259 12.08 13.43 4.21
CA VAL A 259 12.70 12.11 4.21
C VAL A 259 13.28 11.87 2.83
N ASP A 260 14.59 11.65 2.72
CA ASP A 260 15.17 11.44 1.40
C ASP A 260 16.41 10.56 1.36
N HIS A 261 16.63 9.89 0.23
CA HIS A 261 17.77 8.97 0.06
C HIS A 261 17.81 7.87 1.12
N LEU A 262 16.64 7.31 1.44
CA LEU A 262 16.48 6.19 2.35
C LEU A 262 16.20 4.90 1.60
N ARG A 263 16.65 3.78 2.16
CA ARG A 263 16.16 2.45 1.81
C ARG A 263 15.50 1.81 3.03
N LEU A 264 14.18 1.65 2.99
CA LEU A 264 13.39 1.05 4.07
C LEU A 264 13.08 -0.40 3.70
N GLY A 265 13.75 -1.34 4.37
CA GLY A 265 13.62 -2.77 4.10
C GLY A 265 12.35 -3.38 4.69
N TYR A 266 11.86 -2.83 5.80
CA TYR A 266 10.59 -3.23 6.41
C TYR A 266 10.06 -2.18 7.40
N LEU A 267 8.81 -1.77 7.24
CA LEU A 267 8.08 -0.96 8.23
C LEU A 267 7.11 -1.81 9.05
N HIS A 268 7.29 -1.80 10.37
CA HIS A 268 6.45 -2.53 11.31
C HIS A 268 5.18 -1.74 11.69
N GLY A 269 4.07 -2.47 11.82
CA GLY A 269 2.76 -1.91 12.19
C GLY A 269 2.16 -1.10 11.03
N PHE A 270 2.30 0.21 11.06
CA PHE A 270 1.77 1.10 10.02
C PHE A 270 2.89 1.89 9.32
N GLY A 271 2.66 2.52 8.17
CA GLY A 271 3.73 3.13 7.36
C GLY A 271 4.44 4.35 7.98
N ILE A 272 4.94 5.23 7.10
CA ILE A 272 5.30 6.61 7.48
C ILE A 272 4.01 7.40 7.64
N VAL A 273 3.68 7.81 8.86
CA VAL A 273 2.44 8.53 9.17
C VAL A 273 2.71 10.01 9.39
N GLY A 274 2.17 10.86 8.52
CA GLY A 274 1.98 12.27 8.80
C GLY A 274 0.63 12.49 9.47
N GLN A 275 0.61 13.12 10.64
CA GLN A 275 -0.59 13.41 11.42
C GLN A 275 -0.58 14.85 11.90
N LEU A 276 -1.62 15.63 11.62
CA LEU A 276 -1.76 17.03 12.03
C LEU A 276 -0.47 17.85 11.81
N SER A 277 0.15 17.64 10.65
CA SER A 277 1.46 18.19 10.29
C SER A 277 1.36 19.09 9.05
N GLU A 278 2.44 19.76 8.69
CA GLU A 278 2.50 20.72 7.58
C GLU A 278 3.74 20.50 6.72
N ASP A 279 3.61 20.54 5.40
CA ASP A 279 4.74 20.45 4.46
C ASP A 279 5.64 19.22 4.66
N ILE A 280 5.25 18.10 4.05
CA ILE A 280 6.00 16.83 4.11
C ILE A 280 6.54 16.50 2.72
N SER A 281 7.84 16.20 2.64
CA SER A 281 8.50 15.77 1.41
C SER A 281 9.16 14.41 1.61
N ILE A 282 8.87 13.47 0.72
CA ILE A 282 9.45 12.13 0.67
C ILE A 282 10.05 11.96 -0.73
N ASP A 283 11.37 11.94 -0.85
CA ASP A 283 12.06 11.91 -2.14
C ASP A 283 13.12 10.81 -2.20
N SER A 284 13.20 10.09 -3.31
CA SER A 284 14.27 9.10 -3.51
C SER A 284 14.30 8.03 -2.41
N VAL A 285 13.12 7.58 -1.95
CA VAL A 285 12.98 6.54 -0.92
C VAL A 285 12.61 5.21 -1.56
N THR A 286 13.33 4.14 -1.18
CA THR A 286 13.05 2.78 -1.65
C THR A 286 12.44 1.94 -0.53
N PHE A 287 11.17 1.58 -0.65
CA PHE A 287 10.47 0.62 0.20
C PHE A 287 10.60 -0.77 -0.41
N LYS A 288 11.60 -1.54 0.01
CA LYS A 288 11.89 -2.84 -0.59
C LYS A 288 12.71 -3.75 0.33
N ALA A 289 12.14 -4.92 0.65
CA ALA A 289 12.85 -5.98 1.35
C ALA A 289 14.10 -6.44 0.56
N ASP A 290 15.14 -6.83 1.28
CA ASP A 290 16.27 -7.51 0.67
C ASP A 290 15.86 -8.92 0.25
N ARG A 291 15.80 -9.16 -1.06
CA ARG A 291 15.43 -10.46 -1.63
C ARG A 291 16.45 -11.55 -1.29
N GLY A 292 17.70 -11.19 -0.96
CA GLY A 292 18.72 -12.13 -0.49
C GLY A 292 18.36 -12.80 0.84
N SER A 293 17.54 -12.14 1.67
CA SER A 293 17.07 -12.68 2.96
C SER A 293 15.97 -13.76 2.83
N GLY A 294 15.50 -14.04 1.61
CA GLY A 294 14.30 -14.86 1.39
C GLY A 294 12.97 -14.14 1.65
N ARG A 295 13.01 -12.91 2.19
CA ARG A 295 11.82 -12.08 2.39
C ARG A 295 11.47 -11.26 1.16
N VAL A 296 10.18 -10.98 1.02
CA VAL A 296 9.60 -10.12 0.00
C VAL A 296 8.82 -8.94 0.56
N THR A 297 8.31 -9.04 1.80
CA THR A 297 7.45 -8.02 2.42
C THR A 297 8.23 -6.80 2.93
N SER A 298 7.90 -5.61 2.43
CA SER A 298 8.54 -4.35 2.83
C SER A 298 7.71 -3.47 3.78
N GLY A 299 6.45 -3.81 4.05
CA GLY A 299 5.60 -3.09 4.99
C GLY A 299 4.50 -3.99 5.53
N PHE A 300 4.22 -3.88 6.84
CA PHE A 300 3.13 -4.60 7.50
C PHE A 300 1.75 -4.11 7.05
N ALA A 301 1.66 -2.85 6.62
CA ALA A 301 0.47 -2.21 6.06
C ALA A 301 0.91 -1.21 4.98
N ASP A 302 0.32 -0.02 4.97
CA ASP A 302 0.62 1.05 4.03
C ASP A 302 2.10 1.48 4.12
N HIS A 303 2.69 1.97 3.03
CA HIS A 303 4.04 2.56 3.09
C HIS A 303 4.00 4.00 3.59
N ILE A 304 3.06 4.80 3.10
CA ILE A 304 2.92 6.21 3.44
C ILE A 304 1.45 6.51 3.72
N GLN A 305 1.18 7.10 4.89
CA GLN A 305 -0.12 7.62 5.30
C GLN A 305 0.00 9.10 5.64
N MET A 306 -0.86 9.94 5.06
CA MET A 306 -1.00 11.35 5.46
C MET A 306 -2.43 11.58 5.94
N SER A 307 -2.62 11.60 7.25
CA SER A 307 -3.91 11.81 7.91
C SER A 307 -3.99 13.21 8.52
N GLY A 308 -4.68 14.11 7.83
CA GLY A 308 -4.81 15.50 8.23
C GLY A 308 -3.47 16.24 8.17
N VAL A 309 -2.94 16.43 6.96
CA VAL A 309 -1.75 17.26 6.70
C VAL A 309 -2.17 18.54 5.97
N LYS A 310 -1.57 19.69 6.31
CA LYS A 310 -1.77 20.96 5.58
C LYS A 310 -0.52 21.35 4.77
N GLY A 311 -0.66 22.39 3.96
CA GLY A 311 0.44 22.85 3.10
C GLY A 311 0.61 21.93 1.90
N THR A 312 1.79 21.34 1.74
CA THR A 312 2.13 20.46 0.61
C THR A 312 2.59 19.07 1.06
N VAL A 313 2.12 18.03 0.39
CA VAL A 313 2.72 16.68 0.45
C VAL A 313 3.39 16.39 -0.88
N ARG A 314 4.69 16.11 -0.87
CA ARG A 314 5.46 15.70 -2.05
C ARG A 314 5.99 14.28 -1.86
N ILE A 315 5.73 13.40 -2.82
CA ILE A 315 6.22 12.02 -2.85
C ILE A 315 6.83 11.78 -4.23
N THR A 316 8.16 11.81 -4.30
CA THR A 316 8.88 11.85 -5.57
C THR A 316 9.97 10.79 -5.68
N ASN A 317 10.24 10.35 -6.91
CA ASN A 317 11.39 9.51 -7.27
C ASN A 317 11.54 8.24 -6.40
N SER A 318 10.44 7.71 -5.87
CA SER A 318 10.44 6.63 -4.87
C SER A 318 9.99 5.29 -5.46
N VAL A 319 10.37 4.20 -4.80
CA VAL A 319 10.03 2.83 -5.20
C VAL A 319 9.21 2.16 -4.12
N PHE A 320 8.02 1.68 -4.48
CA PHE A 320 7.11 0.94 -3.63
C PHE A 320 7.04 -0.51 -4.10
N ASP A 321 7.53 -1.45 -3.30
CA ASP A 321 7.62 -2.87 -3.66
C ASP A 321 6.99 -3.76 -2.59
N ASN A 322 5.93 -4.49 -2.96
CA ASN A 322 5.32 -5.54 -2.15
C ASN A 322 4.98 -5.13 -0.67
N PRO A 323 4.16 -4.08 -0.47
CA PRO A 323 3.50 -3.83 0.80
C PRO A 323 2.40 -4.86 1.09
N GLN A 324 1.90 -4.87 2.32
CA GLN A 324 0.69 -5.63 2.73
C GLN A 324 -0.60 -4.78 2.62
N ASP A 325 -0.47 -3.49 2.34
CA ASP A 325 -1.56 -2.56 2.04
C ASP A 325 -1.12 -1.48 1.04
N ASP A 326 -1.81 -0.34 0.95
CA ASP A 326 -1.55 0.67 -0.08
C ASP A 326 -0.16 1.33 0.06
N PRO A 327 0.57 1.52 -1.05
CA PRO A 327 1.78 2.33 -1.06
C PRO A 327 1.57 3.76 -0.52
N ILE A 328 0.51 4.44 -0.94
CA ILE A 328 0.22 5.83 -0.56
C ILE A 328 -1.27 5.97 -0.22
N ASN A 329 -1.56 6.52 0.96
CA ASN A 329 -2.89 6.94 1.36
C ASN A 329 -2.86 8.37 1.97
N ILE A 330 -3.65 9.30 1.42
CA ILE A 330 -3.68 10.72 1.81
C ILE A 330 -5.14 11.16 2.00
N HIS A 331 -5.52 11.52 3.22
CA HIS A 331 -6.89 11.92 3.56
C HIS A 331 -6.95 12.88 4.77
N GLY A 332 -8.10 13.50 4.99
CA GLY A 332 -8.49 14.04 6.31
C GLY A 332 -9.34 13.03 7.09
N THR A 333 -9.87 13.40 8.25
CA THR A 333 -10.76 12.50 9.03
C THR A 333 -12.13 13.15 9.21
N TYR A 334 -13.19 12.41 8.86
CA TYR A 334 -14.57 12.77 9.17
C TYR A 334 -14.88 12.34 10.61
N LEU A 335 -15.41 13.27 11.41
CA LEU A 335 -15.96 12.94 12.72
C LEU A 335 -17.48 13.11 12.68
N GLN A 336 -18.23 12.13 13.16
CA GLN A 336 -19.68 12.22 13.17
C GLN A 336 -20.16 13.23 14.20
N VAL A 337 -21.11 14.08 13.81
CA VAL A 337 -21.79 14.98 14.74
C VAL A 337 -22.80 14.16 15.55
N THR A 338 -22.57 14.07 16.85
CA THR A 338 -23.41 13.28 17.78
C THR A 338 -24.38 14.14 18.56
N ALA A 339 -24.08 15.43 18.72
CA ALA A 339 -24.98 16.44 19.27
C ALA A 339 -24.58 17.82 18.73
N ALA A 340 -25.56 18.72 18.67
CA ALA A 340 -25.41 20.08 18.19
C ALA A 340 -26.28 21.02 19.02
N GLU A 341 -25.73 22.14 19.50
CA GLU A 341 -26.47 23.17 20.24
C GLU A 341 -25.88 24.55 19.97
N ARG A 342 -26.69 25.47 19.41
CA ARG A 342 -26.28 26.83 19.00
C ARG A 342 -25.03 26.80 18.11
N GLN A 343 -23.85 27.02 18.67
CA GLN A 343 -22.54 27.06 18.00
C GLN A 343 -21.60 25.93 18.46
N THR A 344 -22.11 24.98 19.25
CA THR A 344 -21.33 23.91 19.86
C THR A 344 -21.69 22.58 19.23
N LEU A 345 -20.66 21.82 18.84
CA LEU A 345 -20.76 20.47 18.31
C LEU A 345 -20.14 19.48 19.29
N ARG A 346 -20.76 18.30 19.44
CA ARG A 346 -20.11 17.11 19.99
C ARG A 346 -19.79 16.16 18.85
N LEU A 347 -18.51 15.93 18.62
CA LEU A 347 -17.98 15.12 17.53
C LEU A 347 -17.47 13.77 18.05
N ARG A 348 -17.55 12.74 17.20
CA ARG A 348 -17.05 11.40 17.50
C ARG A 348 -16.22 10.81 16.37
N TYR A 349 -15.05 10.27 16.71
CA TYR A 349 -14.31 9.33 15.87
C TYR A 349 -15.07 8.01 15.75
N MET A 350 -15.41 7.62 14.53
CA MET A 350 -16.27 6.46 14.28
C MET A 350 -15.48 5.19 13.99
N HIS A 351 -14.37 5.29 13.24
CA HIS A 351 -13.53 4.13 12.96
C HIS A 351 -12.79 3.66 14.22
N ASN A 352 -12.63 2.34 14.38
CA ASN A 352 -11.99 1.79 15.57
C ASN A 352 -10.47 2.01 15.60
N GLU A 353 -9.83 2.14 14.43
CA GLU A 353 -8.37 2.35 14.27
C GLU A 353 -7.93 3.82 14.28
N THR A 354 -8.87 4.78 14.29
CA THR A 354 -8.56 6.22 14.21
C THR A 354 -9.26 6.97 15.34
N SER A 355 -8.52 7.33 16.39
CA SER A 355 -9.03 8.13 17.52
C SER A 355 -7.89 8.65 18.39
N GLY A 356 -8.18 9.51 19.36
CA GLY A 356 -7.26 9.82 20.47
C GLY A 356 -6.34 11.04 20.27
N PHE A 357 -6.43 11.73 19.13
CA PHE A 357 -5.72 12.97 18.85
C PHE A 357 -6.71 14.13 18.59
N PRO A 358 -6.31 15.41 18.68
CA PRO A 358 -7.24 16.53 18.84
C PRO A 358 -8.13 16.86 17.63
N GLN A 359 -7.75 16.41 16.42
CA GLN A 359 -8.35 16.71 15.10
C GLN A 359 -8.47 18.19 14.71
N PHE A 360 -8.74 19.08 15.65
CA PHE A 360 -8.99 20.51 15.47
C PHE A 360 -8.22 21.34 16.50
N TYR A 361 -7.82 22.54 16.10
CA TYR A 361 -7.27 23.57 16.98
C TYR A 361 -8.07 24.89 16.83
N PRO A 362 -8.01 25.80 17.82
CA PRO A 362 -8.52 27.16 17.65
C PRO A 362 -7.97 27.83 16.39
N GLY A 363 -8.86 28.41 15.59
CA GLY A 363 -8.57 29.04 14.30
C GLY A 363 -8.76 28.14 13.08
N ASP A 364 -8.91 26.82 13.27
CA ASP A 364 -9.13 25.90 12.16
C ASP A 364 -10.45 26.14 11.43
N SER A 365 -10.45 25.91 10.13
CA SER A 365 -11.67 25.83 9.32
C SER A 365 -12.30 24.44 9.45
N ILE A 366 -13.60 24.42 9.67
CA ILE A 366 -14.42 23.21 9.73
C ILE A 366 -15.55 23.30 8.71
N GLU A 367 -15.85 22.18 8.04
CA GLU A 367 -17.00 22.04 7.14
C GLU A 367 -17.87 20.87 7.62
N LEU A 368 -19.20 21.06 7.66
CA LEU A 368 -20.16 19.99 7.95
C LEU A 368 -20.74 19.44 6.65
N VAL A 369 -20.62 18.13 6.49
CA VAL A 369 -20.96 17.39 5.27
C VAL A 369 -22.09 16.43 5.58
N ASP A 370 -23.12 16.45 4.73
CA ASP A 370 -24.24 15.51 4.79
C ASP A 370 -23.77 14.11 4.37
N LYS A 371 -23.99 13.10 5.22
CA LYS A 371 -23.49 11.73 5.00
C LYS A 371 -24.19 10.98 3.87
N ARG A 372 -25.33 11.44 3.39
CA ARG A 372 -26.08 10.79 2.31
C ARG A 372 -25.62 11.30 0.95
N THR A 373 -25.35 12.59 0.84
CA THR A 373 -24.95 13.24 -0.41
C THR A 373 -23.43 13.43 -0.52
N MET A 374 -22.71 13.41 0.61
CA MET A 374 -21.30 13.80 0.72
C MET A 374 -21.03 15.25 0.27
N LEU A 375 -22.06 16.11 0.36
CA LEU A 375 -22.00 17.54 0.05
C LEU A 375 -22.02 18.37 1.33
N ALA A 376 -21.38 19.54 1.28
CA ALA A 376 -21.43 20.51 2.38
C ALA A 376 -22.86 21.00 2.60
N ALA A 377 -23.30 21.07 3.85
CA ALA A 377 -24.59 21.67 4.16
C ALA A 377 -24.56 23.20 3.89
N PRO A 378 -25.68 23.82 3.47
CA PRO A 378 -25.72 25.27 3.28
C PRO A 378 -25.32 26.04 4.55
N GLY A 379 -24.36 26.95 4.44
CA GLY A 379 -23.84 27.72 5.58
C GLY A 379 -22.96 26.93 6.55
N ALA A 380 -22.50 25.73 6.18
CA ALA A 380 -21.84 24.81 7.10
C ALA A 380 -20.31 24.92 7.19
N THR A 381 -19.73 26.04 6.75
CA THR A 381 -18.30 26.34 6.96
C THR A 381 -18.15 27.34 8.09
N ALA A 382 -17.31 27.06 9.09
CA ALA A 382 -17.07 27.93 10.24
C ALA A 382 -15.61 27.92 10.69
N LYS A 383 -15.28 28.74 11.69
CA LYS A 383 -14.00 28.68 12.41
C LYS A 383 -14.16 28.05 13.79
N VAL A 384 -13.19 27.23 14.16
CA VAL A 384 -13.09 26.66 15.51
C VAL A 384 -12.61 27.74 16.47
N VAL A 385 -13.37 27.97 17.54
CA VAL A 385 -13.03 28.89 18.65
C VAL A 385 -12.32 28.14 19.78
N SER A 386 -12.84 26.98 20.15
CA SER A 386 -12.24 26.13 21.18
C SER A 386 -12.57 24.66 20.99
N VAL A 387 -11.71 23.81 21.54
CA VAL A 387 -11.84 22.34 21.49
C VAL A 387 -11.59 21.79 22.88
N THR A 388 -12.47 20.89 23.33
CA THR A 388 -12.27 20.05 24.51
C THR A 388 -12.34 18.61 24.06
N GLY A 389 -11.30 17.82 24.27
CA GLY A 389 -11.25 16.46 23.75
C GLY A 389 -9.88 15.81 23.97
N PRO A 390 -9.59 14.72 23.26
CA PRO A 390 -8.31 14.06 23.37
C PRO A 390 -7.19 14.94 22.83
N THR A 391 -6.05 14.94 23.50
CA THR A 391 -4.90 15.79 23.17
C THR A 391 -3.82 15.05 22.38
N GLY A 392 -3.98 13.75 22.14
CA GLY A 392 -2.92 12.90 21.57
C GLY A 392 -2.01 12.27 22.63
N SER A 393 -2.12 12.66 23.90
CA SER A 393 -1.31 12.13 25.00
C SER A 393 -2.07 12.15 26.33
N GLY A 394 -2.17 11.00 26.99
CA GLY A 394 -2.80 10.91 28.30
C GLY A 394 -4.32 10.78 28.22
N VAL A 395 -4.88 10.02 29.16
CA VAL A 395 -6.32 10.01 29.46
C VAL A 395 -6.50 10.65 30.84
N PRO A 396 -7.34 11.69 30.98
CA PRO A 396 -7.60 12.32 32.27
C PRO A 396 -8.05 11.31 33.34
N ALA A 397 -7.50 11.44 34.55
CA ALA A 397 -7.84 10.55 35.66
C ALA A 397 -9.36 10.57 35.93
N GLY A 398 -9.95 9.39 36.11
CA GLY A 398 -11.37 9.23 36.37
C GLY A 398 -12.28 9.32 35.14
N THR A 399 -11.72 9.44 33.92
CA THR A 399 -12.49 9.33 32.67
C THR A 399 -12.38 7.93 32.07
N ASP A 400 -13.44 7.50 31.36
CA ASP A 400 -13.40 6.29 30.55
C ASP A 400 -12.52 6.52 29.30
N PRO A 401 -11.42 5.76 29.10
CA PRO A 401 -10.52 5.97 27.98
C PRO A 401 -11.19 5.89 26.61
N ASP A 402 -12.09 4.93 26.40
CA ASP A 402 -12.74 4.77 25.09
C ASP A 402 -13.62 5.99 24.76
N THR A 403 -14.40 6.44 25.74
CA THR A 403 -15.25 7.63 25.60
C THR A 403 -14.42 8.89 25.36
N TYR A 404 -13.36 9.12 26.16
CA TYR A 404 -12.54 10.32 26.03
C TYR A 404 -11.79 10.36 24.69
N LEU A 405 -11.15 9.25 24.30
CA LEU A 405 -10.33 9.21 23.09
C LEU A 405 -11.16 9.29 21.81
N ARG A 406 -12.44 8.93 21.87
CA ARG A 406 -13.34 8.98 20.71
C ARG A 406 -14.17 10.24 20.61
N THR A 407 -14.23 11.11 21.62
CA THR A 407 -15.17 12.24 21.61
C THR A 407 -14.50 13.58 21.88
N MET A 408 -14.98 14.61 21.18
CA MET A 408 -14.56 15.99 21.41
C MET A 408 -15.76 16.94 21.32
N THR A 409 -15.65 18.06 22.01
CA THR A 409 -16.57 19.19 21.94
C THR A 409 -15.86 20.33 21.22
N VAL A 410 -16.48 20.86 20.18
CA VAL A 410 -15.95 21.96 19.36
C VAL A 410 -16.92 23.13 19.44
N VAL A 411 -16.42 24.32 19.75
CA VAL A 411 -17.18 25.57 19.72
C VAL A 411 -16.80 26.35 18.48
N LEU A 412 -17.79 26.84 17.74
CA LEU A 412 -17.63 27.59 16.51
C LEU A 412 -17.81 29.10 16.73
N ASP A 413 -17.33 29.88 15.76
CA ASP A 413 -17.43 31.34 15.74
C ASP A 413 -18.82 31.87 15.32
N GLN A 414 -19.71 30.96 14.91
CA GLN A 414 -21.06 31.28 14.48
C GLN A 414 -22.05 30.15 14.81
N ALA A 415 -23.34 30.46 14.75
CA ALA A 415 -24.41 29.49 14.94
C ALA A 415 -24.40 28.41 13.84
N LEU A 416 -24.80 27.20 14.22
CA LEU A 416 -24.93 26.05 13.32
C LEU A 416 -26.16 26.20 12.41
N PRO A 417 -26.13 25.66 11.18
CA PRO A 417 -27.30 25.61 10.32
C PRO A 417 -28.47 24.87 10.97
N ASP A 418 -29.70 25.34 10.74
CA ASP A 418 -30.92 24.72 11.30
C ASP A 418 -31.05 23.24 10.97
N ALA A 419 -30.64 22.83 9.77
CA ALA A 419 -30.66 21.43 9.34
C ALA A 419 -29.72 20.54 10.19
N VAL A 420 -28.56 21.07 10.59
CA VAL A 420 -27.60 20.36 11.47
C VAL A 420 -28.14 20.29 12.90
N LEU A 421 -28.76 21.36 13.39
CA LEU A 421 -29.39 21.38 14.72
C LEU A 421 -30.55 20.37 14.80
N ALA A 422 -31.34 20.25 13.73
CA ALA A 422 -32.48 19.34 13.67
C ALA A 422 -32.08 17.86 13.60
N ALA A 423 -31.00 17.53 12.88
CA ALA A 423 -30.59 16.15 12.62
C ALA A 423 -29.06 15.97 12.68
N PRO A 424 -28.39 16.18 13.83
CA PRO A 424 -26.93 16.16 13.91
C PRO A 424 -26.31 14.85 13.41
N GLY A 425 -26.94 13.70 13.69
CA GLY A 425 -26.42 12.37 13.31
C GLY A 425 -26.27 12.14 11.80
N ASP A 426 -26.90 12.97 10.97
CA ASP A 426 -26.81 12.89 9.50
C ASP A 426 -25.58 13.59 8.94
N TYR A 427 -24.81 14.30 9.79
CA TYR A 427 -23.65 15.07 9.38
C TYR A 427 -22.33 14.53 9.95
N VAL A 428 -21.27 14.74 9.19
CA VAL A 428 -19.88 14.59 9.62
C VAL A 428 -19.16 15.94 9.51
N ALA A 429 -18.21 16.17 10.40
CA ALA A 429 -17.35 17.33 10.42
C ALA A 429 -15.98 16.98 9.85
N GLU A 430 -15.45 17.87 9.03
CA GLU A 430 -14.10 17.77 8.48
C GLU A 430 -13.28 19.01 8.82
N ASN A 431 -12.00 18.81 9.13
CA ASN A 431 -11.03 19.89 9.28
C ASN A 431 -10.45 20.27 7.91
N THR A 432 -10.93 21.37 7.34
CA THR A 432 -10.52 21.84 6.01
C THR A 432 -9.24 22.69 6.05
N THR A 433 -8.71 23.01 7.24
CA THR A 433 -7.34 23.55 7.36
C THR A 433 -6.32 22.48 6.98
N TYR A 434 -6.50 21.25 7.47
CA TYR A 434 -5.60 20.11 7.27
C TYR A 434 -5.91 19.36 5.99
N THR A 435 -5.84 20.09 4.88
CA THR A 435 -6.03 19.60 3.51
C THR A 435 -4.81 20.03 2.68
N PRO A 436 -3.99 19.09 2.17
CA PRO A 436 -2.74 19.45 1.50
C PRO A 436 -2.92 19.55 -0.02
N THR A 437 -2.12 20.40 -0.67
CA THR A 437 -1.76 20.17 -2.08
C THR A 437 -0.88 18.92 -2.17
N VAL A 438 -1.01 18.13 -3.24
CA VAL A 438 -0.32 16.84 -3.36
C VAL A 438 0.43 16.75 -4.68
N GLU A 439 1.67 16.31 -4.62
CA GLU A 439 2.52 15.98 -5.76
C GLU A 439 3.04 14.54 -5.59
N ILE A 440 2.66 13.66 -6.50
CA ILE A 440 3.13 12.26 -6.56
C ILE A 440 3.74 12.06 -7.94
N THR A 441 5.07 12.18 -8.03
CA THR A 441 5.76 12.28 -9.32
C THR A 441 6.96 11.35 -9.46
N GLY A 442 7.09 10.65 -10.59
CA GLY A 442 8.30 9.89 -10.90
C GLY A 442 8.48 8.61 -10.07
N ASN A 443 7.41 8.09 -9.47
CA ASN A 443 7.48 6.91 -8.60
C ASN A 443 7.28 5.61 -9.37
N THR A 444 7.74 4.49 -8.79
CA THR A 444 7.49 3.14 -9.29
C THR A 444 6.74 2.31 -8.26
N PHE A 445 5.58 1.78 -8.65
CA PHE A 445 4.76 0.86 -7.87
C PHE A 445 4.84 -0.53 -8.49
N GLN A 446 5.25 -1.53 -7.71
CA GLN A 446 5.41 -2.91 -8.20
C GLN A 446 5.01 -3.95 -7.16
N ALA A 447 4.48 -5.08 -7.65
CA ALA A 447 4.05 -6.18 -6.80
C ALA A 447 3.09 -5.75 -5.68
N VAL A 448 2.20 -4.80 -5.96
CA VAL A 448 1.26 -4.24 -4.97
C VAL A 448 -0.06 -5.05 -5.01
N PRO A 449 -0.47 -5.66 -3.88
CA PRO A 449 -1.68 -6.48 -3.82
C PRO A 449 -2.98 -5.68 -3.65
N THR A 450 -2.87 -4.36 -3.46
CA THR A 450 -3.97 -3.44 -3.15
C THR A 450 -4.06 -2.27 -4.14
N ARG A 451 -4.63 -1.14 -3.70
CA ARG A 451 -4.62 0.11 -4.45
C ARG A 451 -3.20 0.66 -4.48
N GLY A 452 -2.86 1.43 -5.51
CA GLY A 452 -1.55 2.09 -5.59
C GLY A 452 -1.52 3.40 -4.81
N ILE A 453 -2.40 4.31 -5.18
CA ILE A 453 -2.58 5.61 -4.54
C ILE A 453 -4.05 5.73 -4.11
N LEU A 454 -4.30 5.91 -2.81
CA LEU A 454 -5.56 6.42 -2.28
C LEU A 454 -5.37 7.90 -1.91
N VAL A 455 -6.11 8.81 -2.55
CA VAL A 455 -5.96 10.25 -2.30
C VAL A 455 -7.30 10.98 -2.29
N THR A 456 -7.62 11.62 -1.16
CA THR A 456 -8.88 12.31 -0.90
C THR A 456 -8.60 13.67 -0.24
N THR A 457 -8.34 14.69 -1.07
CA THR A 457 -8.04 16.06 -0.61
C THR A 457 -8.65 17.09 -1.55
N ARG A 458 -9.15 18.22 -1.01
CA ARG A 458 -9.79 19.28 -1.82
C ARG A 458 -8.81 20.12 -2.61
N ARG A 459 -7.55 20.20 -2.17
CA ARG A 459 -6.54 21.03 -2.84
C ARG A 459 -5.94 20.29 -4.03
N PRO A 460 -5.30 21.00 -4.98
CA PRO A 460 -4.73 20.39 -6.18
C PRO A 460 -3.91 19.13 -5.91
N VAL A 461 -4.19 18.08 -6.69
CA VAL A 461 -3.49 16.80 -6.69
C VAL A 461 -2.85 16.57 -8.07
N ARG A 462 -1.54 16.33 -8.10
CA ARG A 462 -0.81 15.97 -9.32
C ARG A 462 -0.23 14.57 -9.17
N ILE A 463 -0.64 13.66 -10.04
CA ILE A 463 -0.12 12.30 -10.15
C ILE A 463 0.53 12.19 -11.53
N GLU A 464 1.84 12.38 -11.59
CA GLU A 464 2.54 12.56 -12.86
C GLU A 464 3.74 11.63 -13.04
N ASN A 465 3.94 11.13 -14.26
CA ASN A 465 5.15 10.39 -14.64
C ASN A 465 5.46 9.18 -13.73
N ASN A 466 4.43 8.54 -13.16
CA ASN A 466 4.59 7.35 -12.33
C ASN A 466 4.46 6.09 -13.18
N ARG A 467 5.07 5.01 -12.71
CA ARG A 467 4.94 3.67 -13.28
C ARG A 467 4.23 2.73 -12.31
N PHE A 468 3.11 2.18 -12.73
CA PHE A 468 2.38 1.13 -12.03
C PHE A 468 2.58 -0.18 -12.77
N ASP A 469 3.20 -1.18 -12.14
CA ASP A 469 3.50 -2.47 -12.76
C ASP A 469 2.91 -3.65 -11.98
N GLY A 470 1.82 -4.21 -12.51
CA GLY A 470 1.21 -5.41 -11.95
C GLY A 470 0.40 -5.18 -10.68
N MET A 471 -0.31 -4.06 -10.60
CA MET A 471 -1.28 -3.76 -9.53
C MET A 471 -2.40 -4.81 -9.49
N SER A 472 -2.83 -5.20 -8.28
CA SER A 472 -3.92 -6.16 -8.07
C SER A 472 -5.27 -5.52 -7.70
N MET A 473 -5.30 -4.22 -7.38
CA MET A 473 -6.52 -3.39 -7.35
C MET A 473 -6.29 -2.11 -8.17
N ALA A 474 -7.17 -1.11 -8.01
CA ALA A 474 -7.06 0.17 -8.72
C ALA A 474 -5.69 0.82 -8.51
N SER A 475 -5.05 1.23 -9.60
CA SER A 475 -3.76 1.92 -9.52
C SER A 475 -3.91 3.26 -8.81
N ILE A 476 -5.03 3.95 -9.07
CA ILE A 476 -5.42 5.19 -8.41
C ILE A 476 -6.86 5.02 -7.92
N TYR A 477 -7.08 5.25 -6.64
CA TYR A 477 -8.39 5.25 -6.00
C TYR A 477 -8.64 6.62 -5.34
N ILE A 478 -9.78 7.22 -5.65
CA ILE A 478 -10.24 8.48 -5.08
C ILE A 478 -11.59 8.21 -4.43
N SER A 479 -11.63 8.33 -3.11
CA SER A 479 -12.82 8.08 -2.29
C SER A 479 -13.36 9.39 -1.70
N SER A 480 -14.43 9.26 -0.93
CA SER A 480 -14.80 10.15 0.16
C SER A 480 -15.71 9.33 1.07
N ASP A 481 -15.23 8.96 2.25
CA ASP A 481 -15.86 7.92 3.05
C ASP A 481 -16.37 8.47 4.38
N ALA A 482 -17.69 8.51 4.59
CA ALA A 482 -18.32 8.87 5.87
C ALA A 482 -19.13 7.72 6.49
N ARG A 483 -18.83 6.47 6.12
CA ARG A 483 -19.62 5.27 6.45
C ARG A 483 -18.79 4.10 6.97
N SER A 484 -17.62 3.87 6.41
CA SER A 484 -16.71 2.78 6.78
C SER A 484 -15.46 3.35 7.44
N TRP A 485 -14.50 3.85 6.66
CA TRP A 485 -13.20 4.31 7.16
C TRP A 485 -13.24 5.72 7.76
N TYR A 486 -14.26 6.52 7.43
CA TYR A 486 -14.36 7.91 7.84
C TYR A 486 -13.17 8.78 7.35
N GLU A 487 -12.60 8.41 6.19
CA GLU A 487 -11.52 9.13 5.51
C GLU A 487 -12.10 10.22 4.62
N SER A 488 -11.79 11.47 4.96
CA SER A 488 -12.47 12.64 4.44
C SER A 488 -11.82 13.27 3.22
N GLY A 489 -12.64 14.04 2.51
CA GLY A 489 -12.17 15.04 1.54
C GLY A 489 -12.56 14.70 0.10
N PRO A 490 -13.56 15.37 -0.49
CA PRO A 490 -13.77 15.29 -1.93
C PRO A 490 -12.60 15.95 -2.68
N VAL A 491 -12.19 15.38 -3.81
CA VAL A 491 -11.26 16.07 -4.73
C VAL A 491 -11.94 17.17 -5.53
N ARG A 492 -11.22 18.28 -5.77
CA ARG A 492 -11.72 19.46 -6.52
C ARG A 492 -10.80 19.92 -7.64
N ASP A 493 -9.63 19.30 -7.77
CA ASP A 493 -8.64 19.56 -8.82
C ASP A 493 -7.64 18.40 -8.82
N VAL A 494 -7.72 17.51 -9.83
CA VAL A 494 -6.82 16.36 -9.98
C VAL A 494 -6.28 16.33 -11.40
N THR A 495 -4.96 16.24 -11.53
CA THR A 495 -4.28 15.97 -12.79
C THR A 495 -3.56 14.62 -12.72
N ILE A 496 -3.90 13.71 -13.63
CA ILE A 496 -3.26 12.40 -13.81
C ILE A 496 -2.62 12.40 -15.19
N ARG A 497 -1.29 12.55 -15.26
CA ARG A 497 -0.60 12.77 -16.54
C ARG A 497 0.72 12.02 -16.71
N GLY A 498 0.98 11.51 -17.91
CA GLY A 498 2.27 10.92 -18.24
C GLY A 498 2.56 9.61 -17.49
N ASN A 499 1.55 8.98 -16.88
CA ASN A 499 1.74 7.75 -16.13
C ASN A 499 1.70 6.53 -17.06
N VAL A 500 2.42 5.48 -16.67
CA VAL A 500 2.43 4.18 -17.36
C VAL A 500 1.77 3.14 -16.47
N PHE A 501 0.65 2.58 -16.92
CA PHE A 501 -0.08 1.51 -16.26
C PHE A 501 0.17 0.19 -16.98
N ASP A 502 1.16 -0.55 -16.51
CA ASP A 502 1.52 -1.87 -17.02
C ASP A 502 0.70 -2.95 -16.32
N ARG A 503 -0.09 -3.71 -17.10
CA ARG A 503 -0.87 -4.87 -16.64
C ARG A 503 -1.63 -4.61 -15.32
N PRO A 504 -2.38 -3.49 -15.23
CA PRO A 504 -3.11 -3.13 -14.03
C PRO A 504 -4.32 -4.06 -13.83
N ALA A 505 -4.84 -4.10 -12.60
CA ALA A 505 -6.19 -4.57 -12.35
C ALA A 505 -7.23 -3.56 -12.87
N SER A 506 -8.49 -4.01 -12.92
CA SER A 506 -9.63 -3.23 -13.40
C SER A 506 -10.60 -2.95 -12.25
N PRO A 507 -11.12 -1.72 -12.10
CA PRO A 507 -10.77 -0.52 -12.87
C PRO A 507 -9.33 -0.05 -12.58
N VAL A 508 -8.69 0.64 -13.53
CA VAL A 508 -7.34 1.21 -13.34
C VAL A 508 -7.39 2.45 -12.46
N ILE A 509 -8.35 3.35 -12.75
CA ILE A 509 -8.65 4.55 -11.97
C ILE A 509 -10.08 4.42 -11.45
N PHE A 510 -10.26 4.59 -10.14
CA PHE A 510 -11.54 4.40 -9.47
C PHE A 510 -11.94 5.62 -8.67
N PHE A 511 -13.15 6.13 -8.89
CA PHE A 511 -13.79 7.13 -8.04
C PHE A 511 -15.04 6.49 -7.41
N ASP A 512 -15.09 6.40 -6.09
CA ASP A 512 -16.21 5.79 -5.36
C ASP A 512 -16.45 6.46 -4.00
N PRO A 513 -17.01 7.68 -3.99
CA PRO A 513 -17.49 8.28 -2.77
C PRO A 513 -18.63 7.44 -2.17
N THR A 514 -18.75 7.46 -0.84
CA THR A 514 -19.73 6.66 -0.10
C THR A 514 -21.14 7.28 -0.05
N ASN A 515 -21.43 8.26 -0.92
CA ASN A 515 -22.76 8.87 -0.98
C ASN A 515 -23.81 7.83 -1.37
N GLN A 516 -24.99 7.94 -0.74
CA GLN A 516 -26.17 7.12 -0.99
C GLN A 516 -27.14 7.80 -1.96
N ASP A 517 -27.12 9.13 -2.02
CA ASP A 517 -27.98 9.93 -2.88
C ASP A 517 -27.12 10.78 -3.82
N PHE A 518 -27.61 10.97 -5.05
CA PHE A 518 -27.07 11.91 -6.02
C PHE A 518 -27.90 13.20 -6.02
N VAL A 519 -27.21 14.34 -6.11
CA VAL A 519 -27.84 15.64 -6.29
C VAL A 519 -27.48 16.15 -7.67
N ALA A 520 -28.49 16.39 -8.51
CA ALA A 520 -28.30 16.82 -9.89
C ALA A 520 -27.42 18.08 -9.98
N GLY A 521 -26.43 18.07 -10.87
CA GLY A 521 -25.46 19.16 -11.05
C GLY A 521 -24.47 19.33 -9.89
N GLN A 522 -24.44 18.40 -8.93
CA GLN A 522 -23.59 18.49 -7.74
C GLN A 522 -22.87 17.18 -7.41
N PRO A 523 -22.00 16.68 -8.30
CA PRO A 523 -21.14 15.54 -7.99
C PRO A 523 -20.19 15.86 -6.83
N VAL A 524 -19.77 14.79 -6.16
CA VAL A 524 -18.88 14.84 -4.99
C VAL A 524 -17.47 15.26 -5.40
N HIS A 525 -16.94 14.62 -6.44
CA HIS A 525 -15.62 14.86 -6.99
C HIS A 525 -15.70 15.76 -8.22
N ARG A 526 -14.78 16.73 -8.37
CA ARG A 526 -14.82 17.69 -9.48
C ARG A 526 -13.46 18.05 -10.05
N ASN A 527 -13.46 18.52 -11.30
CA ASN A 527 -12.31 19.04 -12.07
C ASN A 527 -11.17 18.02 -12.13
N ILE A 528 -11.35 17.01 -12.98
CA ILE A 528 -10.39 15.92 -13.13
C ILE A 528 -9.87 15.94 -14.56
N LEU A 529 -8.54 15.97 -14.71
CA LEU A 529 -7.85 15.85 -15.98
C LEU A 529 -7.03 14.57 -15.99
N VAL A 530 -7.29 13.70 -16.96
CA VAL A 530 -6.52 12.48 -17.22
C VAL A 530 -5.97 12.57 -18.65
N GLU A 531 -4.69 12.89 -18.79
CA GLU A 531 -4.08 13.15 -20.10
C GLU A 531 -2.71 12.51 -20.32
N ASP A 532 -2.36 12.21 -21.57
CA ASP A 532 -1.03 11.71 -21.96
C ASP A 532 -0.55 10.47 -21.17
N ASN A 533 -1.45 9.57 -20.76
CA ASN A 533 -1.08 8.34 -20.06
C ASN A 533 -1.03 7.13 -21.00
N ASP A 534 -0.15 6.17 -20.70
CA ASP A 534 -0.05 4.88 -21.37
C ASP A 534 -0.74 3.78 -20.53
N PHE A 535 -1.86 3.25 -21.05
CA PHE A 535 -2.61 2.15 -20.45
C PHE A 535 -2.31 0.84 -21.19
N ASN A 536 -1.42 0.02 -20.64
CA ASN A 536 -1.07 -1.29 -21.21
C ASN A 536 -1.88 -2.39 -20.53
N LEU A 537 -3.09 -2.63 -21.01
CA LEU A 537 -4.11 -3.44 -20.36
C LEU A 537 -4.01 -4.94 -20.68
N THR A 538 -4.27 -5.77 -19.68
CA THR A 538 -4.62 -7.19 -19.89
C THR A 538 -6.11 -7.40 -20.20
N GLY A 539 -6.92 -6.35 -20.04
CA GLY A 539 -8.37 -6.31 -20.24
C GLY A 539 -9.06 -5.45 -19.18
N GLY A 540 -10.38 -5.26 -19.30
CA GLY A 540 -11.20 -4.60 -18.28
C GLY A 540 -11.43 -3.09 -18.51
N THR A 541 -11.94 -2.46 -17.46
CA THR A 541 -12.32 -1.04 -17.38
C THR A 541 -11.09 -0.19 -17.06
N ILE A 542 -10.91 0.93 -17.78
CA ILE A 542 -9.86 1.91 -17.48
C ILE A 542 -10.30 2.76 -16.30
N LEU A 543 -11.47 3.37 -16.41
CA LEU A 543 -11.96 4.34 -15.44
C LEU A 543 -13.39 4.01 -15.04
N SER A 544 -13.61 3.91 -13.73
CA SER A 544 -14.94 3.86 -13.13
C SER A 544 -15.14 5.12 -12.28
N GLY A 545 -16.05 5.99 -12.72
CA GLY A 545 -16.33 7.28 -12.08
C GLY A 545 -17.71 7.31 -11.45
N ARG A 546 -17.79 7.33 -10.11
CA ARG A 546 -19.04 7.58 -9.40
C ARG A 546 -19.03 8.96 -8.76
N GLY A 547 -20.10 9.74 -8.95
CA GLY A 547 -20.24 11.07 -8.37
C GLY A 547 -19.13 12.03 -8.82
N VAL A 548 -18.79 12.00 -10.11
CA VAL A 548 -17.71 12.80 -10.71
C VAL A 548 -18.28 13.89 -11.63
N GLY A 549 -17.74 15.10 -11.57
CA GLY A 549 -18.10 16.24 -12.44
C GLY A 549 -16.90 16.90 -13.09
N GLY A 550 -17.04 17.36 -14.32
CA GLY A 550 -15.97 18.10 -15.01
C GLY A 550 -14.72 17.23 -15.20
N LEU A 551 -14.90 16.02 -15.74
CA LEU A 551 -13.80 15.10 -16.03
C LEU A 551 -13.45 15.15 -17.51
N THR A 552 -12.17 15.38 -17.82
CA THR A 552 -11.62 15.26 -19.16
C THR A 552 -10.61 14.11 -19.21
N PHE A 553 -10.86 13.14 -20.10
CA PHE A 553 -9.94 12.04 -20.41
C PHE A 553 -9.50 12.18 -21.87
N ARG A 554 -8.25 12.62 -22.09
CA ARG A 554 -7.77 12.96 -23.44
C ARG A 554 -6.33 12.56 -23.75
N ASP A 555 -6.01 12.42 -25.02
CA ASP A 555 -4.64 12.19 -25.49
C ASP A 555 -3.95 10.96 -24.86
N ASN A 556 -4.73 10.02 -24.32
CA ASN A 556 -4.21 8.80 -23.72
C ASN A 556 -4.03 7.71 -24.77
N ARG A 557 -3.07 6.82 -24.51
CA ARG A 557 -2.82 5.65 -25.35
C ARG A 557 -3.21 4.37 -24.63
N VAL A 558 -4.16 3.65 -25.21
CA VAL A 558 -4.72 2.41 -24.65
C VAL A 558 -4.35 1.23 -25.51
N GLU A 559 -3.57 0.30 -24.97
CA GLU A 559 -2.99 -0.80 -25.72
C GLU A 559 -3.05 -2.13 -24.96
N ARG A 560 -2.77 -3.21 -25.69
CA ARG A 560 -2.60 -4.53 -25.08
C ARG A 560 -1.24 -4.62 -24.41
N TYR A 561 -1.20 -5.14 -23.18
CA TYR A 561 0.06 -5.45 -22.52
C TYR A 561 0.87 -6.46 -23.34
N ALA A 562 1.99 -6.02 -23.90
CA ALA A 562 2.82 -6.80 -24.81
C ALA A 562 3.78 -7.73 -24.05
N LYS A 563 3.24 -8.69 -23.31
CA LYS A 563 3.99 -9.85 -22.79
C LYS A 563 3.24 -11.14 -23.06
N LEU A 564 4.01 -12.22 -23.08
CA LEU A 564 3.53 -13.57 -23.24
C LEU A 564 4.23 -14.45 -22.22
N ARG A 565 3.47 -15.20 -21.44
CA ARG A 565 3.93 -16.26 -20.55
C ARG A 565 3.42 -17.58 -21.09
N LEU A 566 4.28 -18.59 -20.97
CA LEU A 566 3.96 -19.97 -21.28
C LEU A 566 4.00 -20.76 -19.97
N THR A 567 2.89 -21.43 -19.69
CA THR A 567 2.76 -22.38 -18.59
C THR A 567 2.72 -23.78 -19.20
N GLY A 568 3.33 -24.75 -18.52
CA GLY A 568 3.37 -26.12 -18.99
C GLY A 568 3.35 -27.14 -17.86
N PRO A 569 3.61 -28.42 -18.16
CA PRO A 569 3.50 -29.48 -17.17
C PRO A 569 4.46 -29.25 -16.00
N SER A 570 3.95 -29.34 -14.77
CA SER A 570 4.71 -29.26 -13.53
C SER A 570 5.44 -30.57 -13.18
N ARG A 571 5.19 -31.64 -13.93
CA ARG A 571 5.79 -32.97 -13.77
C ARG A 571 6.60 -33.39 -14.99
N ALA A 572 7.49 -34.34 -14.79
CA ALA A 572 8.10 -35.06 -15.90
C ALA A 572 7.04 -35.85 -16.70
N LEU A 573 7.24 -35.92 -18.01
CA LEU A 573 6.45 -36.73 -18.93
C LEU A 573 7.15 -38.06 -19.19
N ARG A 574 6.38 -39.13 -19.41
CA ARG A 574 6.93 -40.40 -19.90
C ARG A 574 6.95 -40.41 -21.41
N VAL A 575 7.83 -41.18 -22.03
CA VAL A 575 7.80 -41.38 -23.50
C VAL A 575 6.41 -41.85 -23.92
N GLY A 576 5.79 -41.14 -24.87
CA GLY A 576 4.42 -41.37 -25.32
C GLY A 576 3.36 -40.49 -24.66
N ASP A 577 3.65 -39.88 -23.50
CA ASP A 577 2.74 -38.94 -22.85
C ASP A 577 2.51 -37.69 -23.72
N THR A 578 1.34 -37.09 -23.54
CA THR A 578 1.03 -35.75 -24.02
C THR A 578 0.73 -34.82 -22.86
N ALA A 579 1.09 -33.55 -22.99
CA ALA A 579 0.69 -32.48 -22.08
C ALA A 579 0.42 -31.21 -22.88
N THR A 580 -0.42 -30.33 -22.35
CA THR A 580 -0.69 -29.04 -22.98
C THR A 580 0.14 -27.96 -22.32
N VAL A 581 0.77 -27.11 -23.14
CA VAL A 581 1.25 -25.80 -22.70
C VAL A 581 0.22 -24.74 -23.04
N THR A 582 0.00 -23.79 -22.15
CA THR A 582 -0.97 -22.70 -22.30
C THR A 582 -0.27 -21.35 -22.20
N THR A 583 -0.80 -20.36 -22.91
CA THR A 583 -0.30 -18.98 -22.82
C THR A 583 -1.31 -18.06 -22.17
N ASP A 584 -0.82 -16.96 -21.60
CA ASP A 584 -1.63 -15.81 -21.14
C ASP A 584 -1.87 -14.76 -22.26
N ALA A 585 -1.74 -15.17 -23.52
CA ALA A 585 -2.03 -14.31 -24.66
C ALA A 585 -3.43 -13.67 -24.49
N PRO A 586 -3.57 -12.36 -24.74
CA PRO A 586 -4.85 -11.67 -24.62
C PRO A 586 -5.94 -12.35 -25.46
N PRO A 587 -7.18 -12.43 -24.96
CA PRO A 587 -8.29 -12.94 -25.76
C PRO A 587 -8.55 -12.05 -26.97
N ALA A 588 -9.19 -12.60 -28.00
CA ALA A 588 -9.48 -11.87 -29.24
C ALA A 588 -10.35 -10.61 -29.00
N SER A 589 -11.21 -10.64 -27.98
CA SER A 589 -12.01 -9.49 -27.55
C SER A 589 -12.27 -9.54 -26.05
N HIS A 590 -12.47 -8.37 -25.43
CA HIS A 590 -13.13 -8.23 -24.13
C HIS A 590 -14.55 -7.70 -24.31
N THR A 591 -15.42 -8.05 -23.36
CA THR A 591 -16.80 -7.57 -23.30
C THR A 591 -17.00 -6.47 -22.25
N SER A 592 -16.07 -6.32 -21.30
CA SER A 592 -16.12 -5.27 -20.28
C SER A 592 -16.06 -3.87 -20.93
N PRO A 593 -16.87 -2.90 -20.46
CA PRO A 593 -16.79 -1.53 -20.93
C PRO A 593 -15.43 -0.92 -20.56
N LEU A 594 -14.92 0.00 -21.39
CA LEU A 594 -13.70 0.74 -21.04
C LEU A 594 -13.96 1.81 -19.96
N PHE A 595 -15.19 2.34 -19.92
CA PHE A 595 -15.57 3.41 -19.00
C PHE A 595 -16.93 3.11 -18.37
N THR A 596 -17.06 3.44 -17.09
CA THR A 596 -18.34 3.41 -16.38
C THR A 596 -18.51 4.70 -15.59
N PHE A 597 -19.66 5.35 -15.74
CA PHE A 597 -20.02 6.55 -15.00
C PHE A 597 -21.36 6.37 -14.29
N ASP A 598 -21.43 6.84 -13.05
CA ASP A 598 -22.62 6.72 -12.20
C ASP A 598 -22.86 8.04 -11.44
N GLY A 599 -24.05 8.62 -11.55
CA GLY A 599 -24.40 9.90 -10.93
C GLY A 599 -23.39 11.02 -11.19
N SER A 600 -22.86 11.06 -12.41
CA SER A 600 -21.78 11.95 -12.85
C SER A 600 -22.30 12.99 -13.85
N ASP A 601 -21.56 14.09 -14.07
CA ASP A 601 -21.89 15.15 -15.04
C ASP A 601 -20.64 15.72 -15.73
N ASP A 602 -20.82 16.44 -16.85
CA ASP A 602 -19.74 17.14 -17.58
C ASP A 602 -18.48 16.26 -17.83
N ILE A 603 -18.68 15.17 -18.59
CA ILE A 603 -17.62 14.21 -18.91
C ILE A 603 -17.21 14.36 -20.38
N THR A 604 -15.92 14.57 -20.61
CA THR A 604 -15.32 14.65 -21.95
C THR A 604 -14.32 13.52 -22.15
N LEU A 605 -14.53 12.71 -23.20
CA LEU A 605 -13.62 11.66 -23.67
C LEU A 605 -13.16 12.05 -25.09
N ALA A 606 -11.90 12.45 -25.24
CA ALA A 606 -11.45 13.10 -26.47
C ALA A 606 -10.05 12.66 -26.93
N ASP A 607 -9.90 12.39 -28.23
CA ASP A 607 -8.61 12.27 -28.91
C ASP A 607 -7.67 11.19 -28.32
N ASN A 608 -8.25 10.12 -27.78
CA ASN A 608 -7.51 8.97 -27.27
C ASN A 608 -7.24 7.94 -28.38
N THR A 609 -6.12 7.23 -28.27
CA THR A 609 -5.78 6.13 -29.17
C THR A 609 -6.07 4.78 -28.53
N TYR A 610 -6.76 3.90 -29.26
CA TYR A 610 -7.13 2.57 -28.78
C TYR A 610 -6.61 1.49 -29.71
N GLY A 611 -5.82 0.59 -29.16
CA GLY A 611 -5.48 -0.69 -29.77
C GLY A 611 -6.72 -1.56 -30.00
N SER A 612 -6.52 -2.67 -30.69
CA SER A 612 -7.60 -3.59 -31.06
C SER A 612 -7.93 -4.59 -29.94
N GLY A 613 -9.16 -5.13 -29.95
CA GLY A 613 -9.58 -6.20 -29.03
C GLY A 613 -10.33 -5.70 -27.79
N PHE A 614 -10.65 -4.41 -27.71
CA PHE A 614 -11.43 -3.83 -26.61
C PHE A 614 -12.90 -3.62 -27.00
N ASN A 615 -13.77 -3.63 -25.99
CA ASN A 615 -15.14 -3.11 -26.11
C ASN A 615 -15.11 -1.62 -25.77
N LYS A 616 -15.13 -0.76 -26.78
CA LYS A 616 -15.12 0.71 -26.63
C LYS A 616 -16.49 1.23 -26.17
N ARG A 617 -17.06 0.60 -25.14
CA ARG A 617 -18.34 0.96 -24.54
C ARG A 617 -18.11 1.84 -23.32
N VAL A 618 -18.94 2.87 -23.20
CA VAL A 618 -19.12 3.69 -22.02
C VAL A 618 -20.47 3.33 -21.41
N ASN A 619 -20.51 2.93 -20.14
CA ASN A 619 -21.77 2.74 -19.43
C ASN A 619 -22.09 3.98 -18.59
N THR A 620 -23.36 4.33 -18.51
CA THR A 620 -23.88 5.40 -17.66
C THR A 620 -24.98 4.87 -16.74
N ALA A 621 -25.05 5.36 -15.51
CA ALA A 621 -26.13 5.11 -14.55
C ALA A 621 -26.45 6.39 -13.77
N ASP A 622 -27.71 6.56 -13.34
CA ASP A 622 -28.19 7.68 -12.51
C ASP A 622 -27.75 9.08 -12.98
N MET A 623 -27.61 9.26 -14.30
CA MET A 623 -27.20 10.50 -14.96
C MET A 623 -27.86 10.61 -16.34
N ASP A 624 -27.88 11.80 -16.93
CA ASP A 624 -28.27 11.99 -18.32
C ASP A 624 -27.11 11.56 -19.25
N VAL A 625 -27.41 10.81 -20.30
CA VAL A 625 -26.40 10.34 -21.28
C VAL A 625 -25.76 11.51 -22.02
N SER A 626 -26.45 12.64 -22.15
CA SER A 626 -25.94 13.87 -22.78
C SER A 626 -24.81 14.54 -22.01
N GLU A 627 -24.59 14.15 -20.74
CA GLU A 627 -23.43 14.58 -19.95
C GLU A 627 -22.12 13.96 -20.44
N ILE A 628 -22.16 13.00 -21.36
CA ILE A 628 -20.97 12.42 -21.99
C ILE A 628 -20.75 13.03 -23.38
N THR A 629 -19.63 13.73 -23.54
CA THR A 629 -19.13 14.18 -24.83
C THR A 629 -17.99 13.27 -25.30
N VAL A 630 -18.14 12.67 -26.49
CA VAL A 630 -17.12 11.83 -27.12
C VAL A 630 -16.62 12.51 -28.40
N THR A 631 -15.30 12.73 -28.51
CA THR A 631 -14.65 13.31 -29.70
C THR A 631 -13.48 12.43 -30.14
N GLY A 632 -13.39 12.06 -31.42
CA GLY A 632 -12.23 11.33 -31.96
C GLY A 632 -12.06 9.84 -31.58
N ASP A 633 -12.81 9.32 -30.59
CA ASP A 633 -12.49 8.03 -29.95
C ASP A 633 -13.22 6.79 -30.52
N GLY A 634 -14.34 6.99 -31.20
CA GLY A 634 -15.20 5.88 -31.66
C GLY A 634 -15.81 5.05 -30.52
N LEU A 635 -15.99 5.66 -29.34
CA LEU A 635 -16.69 5.06 -28.20
C LEU A 635 -18.20 5.03 -28.46
N ALA A 636 -18.87 3.99 -27.96
CA ALA A 636 -20.33 3.85 -27.99
C ALA A 636 -20.91 3.98 -26.58
N LEU A 637 -21.99 4.76 -26.45
CA LEU A 637 -22.69 4.96 -25.17
C LEU A 637 -23.72 3.84 -24.97
N ASN A 638 -23.62 3.12 -23.86
CA ASN A 638 -24.52 2.05 -23.42
C ASN A 638 -24.73 0.92 -24.45
N ALA A 639 -23.81 0.77 -25.40
CA ALA A 639 -23.85 -0.24 -26.44
C ALA A 639 -22.44 -0.77 -26.74
N ASP A 640 -22.35 -2.04 -27.10
CA ASP A 640 -21.06 -2.65 -27.42
C ASP A 640 -20.45 -2.06 -28.70
N SER A 641 -19.15 -1.76 -28.62
CA SER A 641 -18.29 -1.37 -29.76
C SER A 641 -17.03 -2.23 -29.71
N ILE A 642 -17.21 -3.51 -30.03
CA ILE A 642 -16.17 -4.53 -29.88
C ILE A 642 -15.36 -4.64 -31.16
N SER A 643 -14.06 -4.39 -31.05
CA SER A 643 -13.11 -4.76 -32.10
C SER A 643 -12.57 -6.18 -31.84
N SER A 644 -12.44 -6.99 -32.89
CA SER A 644 -11.81 -8.32 -32.82
C SER A 644 -10.32 -8.22 -33.15
N ALA A 645 -9.49 -8.87 -32.34
CA ALA A 645 -8.04 -8.89 -32.50
C ALA A 645 -7.45 -10.24 -32.05
N PRO A 646 -7.69 -11.33 -32.80
CA PRO A 646 -7.15 -12.63 -32.42
C PRO A 646 -5.62 -12.60 -32.39
N VAL A 647 -5.04 -12.94 -31.24
CA VAL A 647 -3.59 -13.05 -31.08
C VAL A 647 -3.15 -14.43 -31.57
N ALA A 648 -2.45 -14.47 -32.72
CA ALA A 648 -1.87 -15.70 -33.23
C ALA A 648 -0.62 -16.10 -32.42
N VAL A 649 -0.69 -17.26 -31.78
CA VAL A 649 0.41 -17.84 -30.99
C VAL A 649 1.06 -18.98 -31.79
N SER A 650 2.38 -18.97 -31.86
CA SER A 650 3.18 -20.06 -32.47
C SER A 650 4.10 -20.67 -31.42
N TYR A 651 4.29 -22.00 -31.46
CA TYR A 651 5.11 -22.74 -30.51
C TYR A 651 6.36 -23.32 -31.17
N SER A 652 7.44 -23.47 -30.41
CA SER A 652 8.65 -24.15 -30.88
C SER A 652 9.31 -24.97 -29.77
N SER A 653 9.88 -26.12 -30.15
CA SER A 653 10.68 -26.98 -29.27
C SER A 653 12.17 -26.85 -29.61
N SER A 654 13.00 -26.67 -28.59
CA SER A 654 14.46 -26.65 -28.76
C SER A 654 15.05 -28.01 -29.14
N ARG A 655 14.34 -29.11 -28.84
CA ARG A 655 14.74 -30.49 -29.18
C ARG A 655 13.52 -31.34 -29.58
N PRO A 656 13.04 -31.21 -30.83
CA PRO A 656 11.87 -31.96 -31.31
C PRO A 656 12.00 -33.48 -31.23
N ARG A 657 13.24 -34.01 -31.25
CA ARG A 657 13.51 -35.45 -31.06
C ARG A 657 13.20 -35.94 -29.63
N VAL A 658 13.22 -35.05 -28.64
CA VAL A 658 12.89 -35.34 -27.22
C VAL A 658 11.42 -35.05 -26.95
N ALA A 659 10.93 -33.87 -27.35
CA ALA A 659 9.52 -33.51 -27.26
C ALA A 659 9.13 -32.57 -28.41
N THR A 660 8.03 -32.87 -29.10
CA THR A 660 7.43 -31.99 -30.12
C THR A 660 6.31 -31.15 -29.50
N VAL A 661 5.98 -30.01 -30.11
CA VAL A 661 4.81 -29.20 -29.76
C VAL A 661 4.06 -28.84 -31.04
N ASP A 662 2.73 -28.95 -31.02
CA ASP A 662 1.89 -28.58 -32.17
C ASP A 662 1.36 -27.13 -32.08
N SER A 663 0.57 -26.71 -33.06
CA SER A 663 0.01 -25.36 -33.12
C SER A 663 -1.05 -25.08 -32.04
N LYS A 664 -1.54 -26.11 -31.34
CA LYS A 664 -2.50 -26.00 -30.23
C LYS A 664 -1.80 -26.04 -28.87
N GLY A 665 -0.47 -26.03 -28.85
CA GLY A 665 0.33 -26.15 -27.63
C GLY A 665 0.34 -27.57 -27.05
N VAL A 666 -0.05 -28.60 -27.80
CA VAL A 666 0.04 -29.98 -27.34
C VAL A 666 1.48 -30.46 -27.51
N VAL A 667 2.12 -30.71 -26.39
CA VAL A 667 3.45 -31.31 -26.28
C VAL A 667 3.33 -32.83 -26.29
N LYS A 668 4.10 -33.50 -27.14
CA LYS A 668 4.23 -34.96 -27.16
C LYS A 668 5.65 -35.36 -26.79
N ALA A 669 5.79 -36.21 -25.78
CA ALA A 669 7.06 -36.77 -25.35
C ALA A 669 7.51 -37.89 -26.31
N VAL A 670 8.69 -37.72 -26.92
CA VAL A 670 9.19 -38.59 -28.00
C VAL A 670 10.32 -39.51 -27.51
N SER A 671 11.30 -38.97 -26.78
CA SER A 671 12.43 -39.76 -26.25
C SER A 671 12.94 -39.17 -24.94
N GLY A 672 13.67 -39.97 -24.17
CA GLY A 672 14.30 -39.50 -22.92
C GLY A 672 15.19 -38.27 -23.13
N GLY A 673 15.13 -37.34 -22.18
CA GLY A 673 15.93 -36.12 -22.17
C GLY A 673 15.14 -34.89 -21.75
N THR A 674 15.69 -33.70 -22.02
CA THR A 674 15.02 -32.43 -21.73
C THR A 674 14.92 -31.58 -22.98
N ALA A 675 13.73 -31.03 -23.24
CA ALA A 675 13.47 -30.03 -24.27
C ALA A 675 12.91 -28.75 -23.64
N SER A 676 13.06 -27.62 -24.32
CA SER A 676 12.42 -26.35 -23.92
C SER A 676 11.39 -25.94 -24.95
N ILE A 677 10.18 -25.69 -24.50
CA ILE A 677 9.08 -25.17 -25.33
C ILE A 677 8.99 -23.66 -25.13
N THR A 678 8.83 -22.92 -26.22
CA THR A 678 8.63 -21.46 -26.22
C THR A 678 7.47 -21.10 -27.13
N ALA A 679 6.78 -20.01 -26.79
CA ALA A 679 5.72 -19.43 -27.61
C ALA A 679 6.13 -18.04 -28.13
N ARG A 680 5.61 -17.66 -29.30
CA ARG A 680 5.79 -16.33 -29.90
C ARG A 680 4.45 -15.81 -30.40
N ALA A 681 4.22 -14.50 -30.21
CA ALA A 681 3.04 -13.80 -30.68
C ALA A 681 3.38 -12.36 -31.08
N THR A 682 2.44 -11.67 -31.75
CA THR A 682 2.47 -10.22 -31.91
C THR A 682 1.29 -9.63 -31.15
N ILE A 683 1.55 -8.81 -30.13
CA ILE A 683 0.56 -8.20 -29.25
C ILE A 683 0.74 -6.69 -29.29
N GLY A 684 -0.32 -5.93 -29.61
CA GLY A 684 -0.22 -4.46 -29.74
C GLY A 684 0.84 -4.03 -30.76
N GLY A 685 1.02 -4.78 -31.85
CA GLY A 685 2.07 -4.54 -32.84
C GLY A 685 3.49 -4.95 -32.43
N VAL A 686 3.70 -5.40 -31.19
CA VAL A 686 5.02 -5.79 -30.66
C VAL A 686 5.18 -7.31 -30.72
N ARG A 687 6.31 -7.78 -31.30
CA ARG A 687 6.68 -9.20 -31.27
C ARG A 687 7.18 -9.59 -29.90
N VAL A 688 6.54 -10.58 -29.29
CA VAL A 688 6.87 -11.08 -27.95
C VAL A 688 7.24 -12.56 -28.00
N THR A 689 8.15 -12.97 -27.12
CA THR A 689 8.53 -14.37 -26.90
C THR A 689 8.30 -14.72 -25.44
N SER A 690 7.75 -15.90 -25.18
CA SER A 690 7.47 -16.35 -23.82
C SER A 690 8.73 -16.77 -23.06
N ASN A 691 8.59 -16.92 -21.75
CA ASN A 691 9.51 -17.75 -20.97
C ASN A 691 9.60 -19.17 -21.57
N PRO A 692 10.77 -19.84 -21.49
CA PRO A 692 10.88 -21.24 -21.87
C PRO A 692 10.28 -22.14 -20.78
N VAL A 693 9.47 -23.11 -21.19
CA VAL A 693 9.01 -24.22 -20.35
C VAL A 693 9.92 -25.41 -20.57
N LYS A 694 10.62 -25.87 -19.54
CA LYS A 694 11.42 -27.10 -19.59
C LYS A 694 10.50 -28.32 -19.45
N VAL A 695 10.59 -29.22 -20.41
CA VAL A 695 9.89 -30.50 -20.43
C VAL A 695 10.92 -31.60 -20.24
N LEU A 696 10.88 -32.28 -19.10
CA LEU A 696 11.69 -33.46 -18.82
C LEU A 696 10.91 -34.71 -19.26
N VAL A 697 11.53 -35.53 -20.10
CA VAL A 697 10.97 -36.80 -20.57
C VAL A 697 11.78 -37.97 -19.98
N THR A 698 11.10 -38.88 -19.28
CA THR A 698 11.71 -40.07 -18.69
C THR A 698 11.43 -41.32 -19.53
N THR A 699 12.41 -42.24 -19.55
CA THR A 699 12.34 -43.52 -20.29
C THR A 699 11.75 -44.66 -19.47
N THR A 700 11.57 -44.48 -18.18
CA THR A 700 11.06 -45.50 -17.25
C THR A 700 9.53 -45.56 -17.25
N ARG A 701 8.97 -46.77 -17.39
CA ARG A 701 7.55 -47.07 -17.21
C ARG A 701 7.12 -46.91 -15.75
#